data_AF-A0A7J6YE26-F1
#
_entry.id   AF-A0A7J6YE26-F1
#
_cell.length_a   1.000
_cell.length_b   1.000
_cell.length_c   1.000
_cell.angle_alpha   90.00
_cell.angle_beta   90.00
_cell.angle_gamma   90.00
#
_symmetry.space_group_name_H-M   'P 1'
#
loop_
_entity.id
_entity.type
_entity.pdbx_description
1 polymer ?
#
loop_
_entity_poly.entity_id
_entity_poly.type
_entity_poly.pdbx_seq_one_letter_code
_entity_poly.pdbx_strand_id
1 'polypeptide(L)'
;MSSFRVCAVTAVPHGCATVASGMRGRTLRAHHVVVVGPLQHCAGWMVPACRRCGGLRACGVRHAVWMTLFLWLLVISVRISFLSYSPFDCLLVFSFNSIQLRKQGETMSGRPEKGLYGNEEGQASAVPQGHSRRRTRSDLEGNTDQPAATCIRVEEAQLRWTMCSYVRDILQDGETDISKMKLNDFLREHFGSRAAVEEEKNVEMWYFLESPDAYIKDEQLLEEISNLKDYQLLTDRRKLTDGSVHYLEDWIKFKKKDTLTPLARKKLNDALTQIRKEVARWEAEERAKQRAEEDVRQDTEEKTTKLEGFYESVYGAKWGHVLGFYDDKIFEDRMEIHEGKPPQSWTYKKEGLIFEKDDGVEQFSPPRPRLMVLTSDKGWPYSWRENKPIVDCYVNCEVERAWRIVKDDLKGLSGTYGWYGPTLRQRILIGTPGIGKSMNAGSYLLYQLLHCDAKKIQVVVHCFGEDEAHVFDKTTKTVTKYVGSEASESVVSSLSERGMKGYIIYDVPTNEAQLPIIFAPPTGWGTIVLASPKVRNINEFLRQRVSHLIIMNCPEEMDVKAMCAWMKRDWTPQGQEKYWWMVSEQMIFLGPILRYIFDAKDFSKRYDELDRVLRSIKSRDDVVCVTREAITAWFTENPFQKLMCVKRKRGNLGTEDFRTDLLSRHLGRRVFSFVEKIIPINEFCGLQ
;
A
#
# COMPACT_ATOMS: atom_id res chain seq x y z
N MET A 1 -63.42 -4.08 -5.08
CA MET A 1 -64.56 -4.81 -5.69
C MET A 1 -64.19 -6.29 -5.79
N SER A 2 -65.20 -7.13 -5.97
CA SER A 2 -65.23 -8.60 -5.88
C SER A 2 -64.30 -9.39 -6.82
N SER A 3 -64.03 -10.66 -6.46
CA SER A 3 -64.04 -11.85 -7.36
C SER A 3 -62.87 -12.04 -8.38
N PHE A 4 -62.34 -13.24 -8.68
CA PHE A 4 -62.18 -14.56 -8.01
C PHE A 4 -61.42 -15.53 -8.96
N ARG A 5 -60.70 -16.55 -8.42
CA ARG A 5 -60.50 -17.91 -9.02
C ARG A 5 -59.63 -17.99 -10.32
N VAL A 6 -59.10 -19.14 -10.82
CA VAL A 6 -59.15 -20.58 -10.42
C VAL A 6 -57.97 -21.42 -10.98
N CYS A 7 -57.57 -22.51 -10.28
CA CYS A 7 -56.94 -23.78 -10.78
C CYS A 7 -55.58 -23.77 -11.56
N ALA A 8 -54.87 -24.90 -11.72
CA ALA A 8 -54.93 -26.24 -11.09
C ALA A 8 -53.56 -26.96 -11.16
N VAL A 9 -53.44 -28.09 -10.44
CA VAL A 9 -52.32 -29.06 -10.49
C VAL A 9 -52.63 -30.18 -11.50
N THR A 10 -51.60 -30.80 -12.06
CA THR A 10 -51.70 -32.07 -12.82
C THR A 10 -50.56 -33.01 -12.42
N ALA A 11 -50.76 -34.33 -12.46
CA ALA A 11 -49.82 -35.32 -11.92
C ALA A 11 -49.78 -36.63 -12.74
N VAL A 12 -48.58 -37.23 -12.86
CA VAL A 12 -48.25 -38.68 -12.67
C VAL A 12 -48.99 -39.70 -13.58
N PRO A 13 -48.30 -40.64 -14.30
CA PRO A 13 -47.85 -41.87 -13.61
C PRO A 13 -46.68 -42.74 -14.18
N HIS A 14 -46.14 -43.60 -13.28
CA HIS A 14 -45.38 -44.86 -13.48
C HIS A 14 -44.01 -44.81 -14.21
N GLY A 15 -43.05 -45.73 -14.04
CA GLY A 15 -42.83 -46.93 -13.18
C GLY A 15 -41.34 -47.38 -13.36
N CYS A 16 -40.68 -48.29 -12.62
CA CYS A 16 -41.07 -49.52 -11.91
C CYS A 16 -40.01 -49.92 -10.82
N ALA A 17 -40.07 -51.14 -10.26
CA ALA A 17 -39.23 -51.64 -9.14
C ALA A 17 -37.80 -52.14 -9.56
N THR A 18 -36.86 -52.50 -8.67
CA THR A 18 -36.87 -53.77 -7.88
C THR A 18 -35.81 -53.85 -6.73
N VAL A 19 -36.27 -54.23 -5.53
CA VAL A 19 -35.75 -55.16 -4.47
C VAL A 19 -34.34 -55.81 -4.67
N ALA A 20 -33.44 -56.10 -3.70
CA ALA A 20 -33.39 -56.17 -2.21
C ALA A 20 -32.08 -55.51 -1.66
N SER A 21 -31.56 -55.61 -0.41
CA SER A 21 -31.88 -56.25 0.91
C SER A 21 -31.19 -55.40 2.03
N GLY A 22 -30.88 -55.73 3.30
CA GLY A 22 -31.02 -56.88 4.23
C GLY A 22 -29.69 -57.15 5.00
N MET A 23 -29.56 -57.32 6.33
CA MET A 23 -30.50 -57.23 7.47
C MET A 23 -29.79 -56.94 8.83
N ARG A 24 -30.58 -56.44 9.81
CA ARG A 24 -30.53 -56.52 11.30
C ARG A 24 -29.90 -55.35 12.05
N GLY A 25 -30.53 -54.71 13.07
CA GLY A 25 -31.95 -54.70 13.45
C GLY A 25 -32.24 -55.03 14.94
N ARG A 26 -32.79 -54.05 15.68
CA ARG A 26 -33.62 -54.25 16.88
C ARG A 26 -34.61 -53.07 17.03
N THR A 27 -35.87 -53.39 17.32
CA THR A 27 -36.99 -52.46 17.43
C THR A 27 -37.35 -52.16 18.88
N LEU A 28 -37.98 -51.01 19.14
CA LEU A 28 -39.21 -50.95 19.94
C LEU A 28 -40.08 -49.73 19.54
N ARG A 29 -41.33 -49.71 20.01
CA ARG A 29 -42.41 -48.76 19.67
C ARG A 29 -42.61 -47.75 20.85
N ALA A 30 -43.51 -46.75 20.87
CA ALA A 30 -44.71 -46.52 20.04
C ALA A 30 -45.31 -45.09 20.12
N HIS A 31 -46.23 -44.80 19.19
CA HIS A 31 -47.42 -43.92 19.24
C HIS A 31 -47.37 -42.42 19.65
N HIS A 32 -47.65 -41.57 18.64
CA HIS A 32 -48.77 -40.59 18.49
C HIS A 32 -48.98 -39.48 19.58
N VAL A 33 -49.60 -38.32 19.34
CA VAL A 33 -50.51 -37.78 18.29
C VAL A 33 -50.10 -36.33 17.90
N VAL A 34 -50.51 -35.85 16.72
CA VAL A 34 -50.41 -34.43 16.27
C VAL A 34 -51.81 -33.79 16.18
N VAL A 35 -52.01 -32.57 16.69
CA VAL A 35 -53.05 -31.62 16.19
C VAL A 35 -52.52 -30.17 16.18
N VAL A 36 -52.85 -29.46 15.10
CA VAL A 36 -52.49 -28.08 14.73
C VAL A 36 -53.52 -27.06 15.28
N GLY A 37 -53.14 -25.80 15.55
CA GLY A 37 -54.11 -24.71 15.72
C GLY A 37 -53.54 -23.31 16.09
N PRO A 38 -53.74 -22.26 15.27
CA PRO A 38 -53.29 -20.89 15.55
C PRO A 38 -54.45 -19.90 15.83
N LEU A 39 -54.17 -18.70 16.39
CA LEU A 39 -54.84 -17.43 16.03
C LEU A 39 -54.16 -16.17 16.65
N GLN A 40 -54.63 -14.98 16.24
CA GLN A 40 -53.92 -13.68 16.27
C GLN A 40 -54.41 -12.67 17.34
N HIS A 41 -53.64 -11.57 17.47
CA HIS A 41 -54.03 -10.17 17.74
C HIS A 41 -54.38 -9.65 19.16
N CYS A 42 -53.53 -8.70 19.59
CA CYS A 42 -53.85 -7.34 20.11
C CYS A 42 -54.60 -7.10 21.45
N ALA A 43 -53.82 -6.59 22.41
CA ALA A 43 -54.04 -5.36 23.20
C ALA A 43 -55.33 -5.13 24.02
N GLY A 44 -55.19 -4.98 25.35
CA GLY A 44 -56.26 -4.49 26.23
C GLY A 44 -55.90 -4.34 27.72
N TRP A 45 -55.45 -3.14 28.10
CA TRP A 45 -55.57 -2.43 29.40
C TRP A 45 -55.88 -3.20 30.72
N MET A 46 -55.17 -2.85 31.82
CA MET A 46 -55.78 -2.09 32.94
C MET A 46 -54.76 -1.53 33.96
N VAL A 47 -55.25 -0.79 34.96
CA VAL A 47 -54.53 0.14 35.86
C VAL A 47 -54.87 -0.21 37.33
N PRO A 48 -54.07 0.21 38.31
CA PRO A 48 -54.68 0.82 39.50
C PRO A 48 -54.04 2.18 39.87
N ALA A 49 -54.85 3.07 40.44
CA ALA A 49 -54.49 4.47 40.70
C ALA A 49 -54.79 4.85 42.15
N CYS A 50 -54.16 5.93 42.65
CA CYS A 50 -54.54 6.58 43.91
C CYS A 50 -54.42 8.11 43.81
N ARG A 51 -55.11 8.86 44.69
CA ARG A 51 -55.37 10.30 44.54
C ARG A 51 -54.61 11.21 45.53
N ARG A 52 -54.29 12.41 45.02
CA ARG A 52 -54.04 13.73 45.68
C ARG A 52 -54.26 13.87 47.21
N CYS A 53 -53.41 14.67 47.84
CA CYS A 53 -53.80 15.92 48.54
C CYS A 53 -52.61 16.87 48.79
N GLY A 54 -52.86 18.19 48.83
CA GLY A 54 -51.87 19.28 49.06
C GLY A 54 -50.94 19.60 47.87
N GLY A 55 -50.58 20.86 47.53
CA GLY A 55 -50.98 22.19 48.02
C GLY A 55 -50.99 23.24 46.87
N LEU A 56 -51.19 24.53 47.17
CA LEU A 56 -51.54 25.57 46.17
C LEU A 56 -50.38 26.18 45.35
N ARG A 57 -50.74 26.85 44.24
CA ARG A 57 -49.87 27.68 43.37
C ARG A 57 -50.22 29.17 43.48
N ALA A 58 -49.21 30.05 43.35
CA ALA A 58 -49.19 31.37 42.67
C ALA A 58 -47.83 32.04 42.99
N CYS A 59 -47.20 32.94 42.24
CA CYS A 59 -47.17 33.38 40.82
C CYS A 59 -45.78 34.10 40.67
N GLY A 60 -45.20 34.44 39.52
CA GLY A 60 -45.54 34.37 38.09
C GLY A 60 -44.43 35.09 37.29
N VAL A 61 -44.64 35.34 35.99
CA VAL A 61 -43.86 36.28 35.13
C VAL A 61 -42.32 36.10 35.10
N ARG A 62 -41.79 35.30 34.14
CA ARG A 62 -40.43 35.52 33.58
C ARG A 62 -40.13 34.89 32.21
N HIS A 63 -40.81 33.81 31.82
CA HIS A 63 -40.46 33.06 30.60
C HIS A 63 -40.95 33.64 29.25
N ALA A 64 -41.84 34.64 29.25
CA ALA A 64 -42.36 35.22 27.99
C ALA A 64 -41.37 36.13 27.24
N VAL A 65 -40.31 36.62 27.91
CA VAL A 65 -39.38 37.63 27.35
C VAL A 65 -38.18 37.02 26.63
N TRP A 66 -37.83 35.76 26.93
CA TRP A 66 -36.63 35.13 26.35
C TRP A 66 -36.84 34.57 24.94
N MET A 67 -38.03 34.07 24.62
CA MET A 67 -38.31 33.48 23.29
C MET A 67 -38.36 34.52 22.16
N THR A 68 -38.80 35.75 22.46
CA THR A 68 -38.81 36.85 21.48
C THR A 68 -37.42 37.40 21.19
N LEU A 69 -36.51 37.44 22.18
CA LEU A 69 -35.11 37.83 21.95
C LEU A 69 -34.36 36.81 21.08
N PHE A 70 -34.59 35.51 21.31
CA PHE A 70 -33.87 34.44 20.62
C PHE A 70 -34.22 34.37 19.12
N LEU A 71 -35.49 34.60 18.74
CA LEU A 71 -35.88 34.71 17.33
C LEU A 71 -35.31 35.97 16.66
N TRP A 72 -35.12 37.09 17.37
CA TRP A 72 -34.62 38.32 16.76
C TRP A 72 -33.13 38.24 16.42
N LEU A 73 -32.32 37.62 17.29
CA LEU A 73 -30.89 37.40 17.04
C LEU A 73 -30.63 36.47 15.85
N LEU A 74 -31.47 35.45 15.65
CA LEU A 74 -31.39 34.52 14.51
C LEU A 74 -31.67 35.20 13.16
N VAL A 75 -32.44 36.30 13.12
CA VAL A 75 -32.73 37.03 11.86
C VAL A 75 -31.57 37.97 11.45
N ILE A 76 -30.79 38.47 12.40
CA ILE A 76 -29.66 39.38 12.11
C ILE A 76 -28.42 38.60 11.66
N SER A 77 -28.09 37.47 12.30
CA SER A 77 -26.88 36.69 11.96
C SER A 77 -26.93 36.02 10.57
N VAL A 78 -28.10 35.98 9.92
CA VAL A 78 -28.28 35.38 8.58
C VAL A 78 -28.04 36.40 7.44
N ARG A 79 -27.76 37.68 7.75
CA ARG A 79 -27.50 38.73 6.74
C ARG A 79 -26.06 39.22 6.62
N ILE A 80 -25.08 38.60 7.30
CA ILE A 80 -23.65 38.92 7.14
C ILE A 80 -22.86 37.62 6.93
N SER A 81 -22.87 37.12 5.69
CA SER A 81 -22.02 36.01 5.18
C SER A 81 -22.13 35.84 3.66
N PHE A 82 -23.29 36.14 3.06
CA PHE A 82 -23.48 36.12 1.61
C PHE A 82 -23.51 37.53 1.00
N LEU A 83 -22.33 38.06 0.73
CA LEU A 83 -22.06 38.81 -0.51
C LEU A 83 -20.54 38.80 -0.78
N SER A 84 -20.18 38.30 -1.96
CA SER A 84 -18.81 38.01 -2.41
C SER A 84 -17.92 39.26 -2.51
N TYR A 85 -16.59 39.08 -2.57
CA TYR A 85 -15.89 39.18 -3.86
C TYR A 85 -14.50 38.49 -3.84
N SER A 86 -13.92 38.34 -5.03
CA SER A 86 -12.69 37.59 -5.35
C SER A 86 -11.41 38.32 -4.88
N PRO A 87 -10.23 37.64 -4.91
CA PRO A 87 -9.30 37.98 -5.99
C PRO A 87 -8.75 36.77 -6.77
N PHE A 88 -8.58 36.98 -8.08
CA PHE A 88 -7.60 36.26 -8.91
C PHE A 88 -6.25 37.03 -8.88
N ASP A 89 -5.18 36.32 -9.22
CA ASP A 89 -3.87 36.80 -9.68
C ASP A 89 -3.29 38.12 -9.14
N CYS A 90 -2.16 38.00 -8.43
CA CYS A 90 -0.99 38.80 -8.81
C CYS A 90 0.33 38.16 -8.35
N LEU A 91 1.17 37.77 -9.30
CA LEU A 91 2.63 37.73 -9.08
C LEU A 91 3.11 39.17 -8.91
N LEU A 92 3.90 39.46 -7.87
CA LEU A 92 4.85 40.57 -7.95
C LEU A 92 6.07 40.38 -7.04
N VAL A 93 7.21 40.77 -7.59
CA VAL A 93 8.55 40.74 -6.99
C VAL A 93 8.65 41.73 -5.84
N PHE A 94 9.27 41.30 -4.74
CA PHE A 94 9.96 42.20 -3.80
C PHE A 94 11.34 41.66 -3.43
N SER A 95 12.36 42.16 -4.12
CA SER A 95 13.69 42.30 -3.55
C SER A 95 13.75 43.61 -2.75
N PHE A 96 14.47 43.62 -1.62
CA PHE A 96 15.45 44.69 -1.33
C PHE A 96 16.28 44.47 -0.05
N ASN A 97 17.59 44.70 -0.21
CA ASN A 97 18.57 45.24 0.75
C ASN A 97 18.66 44.73 2.21
N SER A 98 19.79 44.05 2.45
CA SER A 98 20.87 44.47 3.36
C SER A 98 20.53 44.95 4.78
N ILE A 99 20.91 44.13 5.75
CA ILE A 99 21.43 44.57 7.06
C ILE A 99 22.88 44.09 7.20
N GLN A 100 23.81 45.01 7.45
CA GLN A 100 25.26 44.77 7.49
C GLN A 100 25.79 44.94 8.94
N LEU A 101 26.04 43.82 9.63
CA LEU A 101 26.70 43.75 10.94
C LEU A 101 27.37 42.36 11.07
N ARG A 102 28.59 42.20 11.62
CA ARG A 102 29.73 43.12 11.80
C ARG A 102 31.02 42.27 11.95
N LYS A 103 32.21 42.83 11.70
CA LYS A 103 33.49 42.09 11.78
C LYS A 103 33.97 41.79 13.21
N GLN A 104 34.45 40.57 13.41
CA GLN A 104 35.69 40.15 14.10
C GLN A 104 36.17 38.88 13.33
N GLY A 105 37.45 38.53 13.15
CA GLY A 105 38.59 38.58 14.08
C GLY A 105 38.64 37.23 14.83
N GLU A 106 39.65 36.37 14.73
CA GLU A 106 41.07 36.57 14.39
C GLU A 106 41.75 35.37 13.66
N THR A 107 42.94 35.71 13.17
CA THR A 107 44.04 35.08 12.41
C THR A 107 44.68 33.74 12.86
N MET A 108 45.07 32.92 11.84
CA MET A 108 46.23 31.98 11.76
C MET A 108 46.30 30.80 12.79
N SER A 109 46.99 29.67 12.59
CA SER A 109 48.03 29.19 11.64
C SER A 109 47.79 27.67 11.37
N GLY A 110 48.37 26.93 10.40
CA GLY A 110 49.51 27.16 9.51
C GLY A 110 49.56 26.16 8.33
N ARG A 111 50.72 26.04 7.64
CA ARG A 111 50.89 25.33 6.35
C ARG A 111 51.61 23.95 6.45
N PRO A 112 51.64 23.12 5.36
CA PRO A 112 51.96 21.68 5.42
C PRO A 112 53.27 21.26 4.73
N GLU A 113 53.58 19.97 4.86
CA GLU A 113 54.48 19.16 4.00
C GLU A 113 53.77 17.82 3.68
N LYS A 114 53.97 17.06 2.60
CA LYS A 114 54.74 17.04 1.33
C LYS A 114 55.43 15.67 1.19
N GLY A 115 55.07 14.91 0.15
CA GLY A 115 55.89 13.85 -0.42
C GLY A 115 55.65 12.42 0.09
N LEU A 116 56.01 11.37 -0.66
CA LEU A 116 56.39 11.34 -2.09
C LEU A 116 56.15 9.93 -2.71
N TYR A 117 56.49 9.75 -3.98
CA TYR A 117 56.26 8.56 -4.83
C TYR A 117 56.77 7.21 -4.28
N GLY A 118 56.16 6.11 -4.75
CA GLY A 118 56.72 4.75 -4.67
C GLY A 118 55.85 3.66 -5.31
N ASN A 119 56.04 3.39 -6.61
CA ASN A 119 55.63 2.13 -7.26
C ASN A 119 56.83 1.19 -7.31
N GLU A 120 56.63 -0.13 -7.19
CA GLU A 120 57.40 -1.12 -7.96
C GLU A 120 56.69 -2.50 -7.99
N GLU A 121 57.09 -3.34 -8.96
CA GLU A 121 56.45 -4.62 -9.28
C GLU A 121 57.19 -5.83 -8.68
N GLY A 122 56.52 -6.99 -8.61
CA GLY A 122 57.14 -8.27 -8.21
C GLY A 122 56.47 -9.46 -8.88
N GLN A 123 57.24 -10.31 -9.58
CA GLN A 123 56.72 -11.35 -10.47
C GLN A 123 56.66 -12.77 -9.86
N ALA A 124 55.58 -13.50 -10.20
CA ALA A 124 55.53 -14.96 -10.41
C ALA A 124 55.90 -15.87 -9.18
N SER A 125 55.83 -17.21 -9.22
CA SER A 125 55.47 -18.17 -10.29
C SER A 125 54.95 -19.50 -9.71
N ALA A 126 54.53 -20.40 -10.63
CA ALA A 126 54.48 -21.87 -10.51
C ALA A 126 53.48 -22.56 -9.55
N VAL A 127 52.61 -23.37 -10.17
CA VAL A 127 51.87 -24.50 -9.59
C VAL A 127 52.55 -25.80 -10.02
N PRO A 128 52.47 -26.89 -9.23
CA PRO A 128 52.34 -28.23 -9.82
C PRO A 128 51.15 -29.01 -9.23
N GLN A 129 50.43 -29.74 -10.10
CA GLN A 129 49.45 -30.75 -9.70
C GLN A 129 50.14 -32.10 -9.39
N GLY A 130 49.53 -32.92 -8.53
CA GLY A 130 49.93 -34.31 -8.29
C GLY A 130 48.76 -35.14 -7.78
N HIS A 131 48.36 -36.18 -8.52
CA HIS A 131 47.24 -37.05 -8.14
C HIS A 131 47.64 -38.09 -7.07
N SER A 132 46.70 -38.45 -6.22
CA SER A 132 46.61 -39.83 -5.71
C SER A 132 45.15 -40.29 -5.68
N ARG A 133 44.93 -41.59 -5.91
CA ARG A 133 43.59 -42.20 -6.02
C ARG A 133 43.62 -43.53 -5.29
N ARG A 134 42.95 -43.63 -4.14
CA ARG A 134 42.76 -44.89 -3.41
C ARG A 134 41.29 -45.13 -3.14
N ARG A 135 40.85 -46.38 -3.27
CA ARG A 135 39.45 -46.82 -3.24
C ARG A 135 39.23 -47.67 -2.00
N THR A 136 38.23 -47.30 -1.18
CA THR A 136 37.57 -48.19 -0.22
C THR A 136 36.06 -48.00 -0.38
N ARG A 137 35.27 -49.03 -0.07
CA ARG A 137 33.83 -49.12 -0.34
C ARG A 137 33.07 -49.31 0.96
N SER A 138 31.94 -48.63 1.11
CA SER A 138 30.83 -49.02 1.98
C SER A 138 29.55 -48.47 1.34
N ASP A 139 28.43 -49.15 1.56
CA ASP A 139 27.19 -48.98 0.81
C ASP A 139 26.09 -48.32 1.69
N LEU A 140 24.94 -48.01 1.07
CA LEU A 140 23.62 -47.63 1.65
C LEU A 140 23.32 -46.15 2.01
N GLU A 141 22.20 -45.71 1.41
CA GLU A 141 21.13 -44.82 1.91
C GLU A 141 21.39 -43.32 2.21
N GLY A 142 20.52 -42.47 1.66
CA GLY A 142 20.00 -41.30 2.41
C GLY A 142 20.06 -39.92 1.74
N ASN A 143 20.94 -39.66 0.77
CA ASN A 143 21.12 -38.31 0.24
C ASN A 143 19.95 -37.84 -0.64
N THR A 144 19.01 -37.10 -0.05
CA THR A 144 18.28 -36.04 -0.77
C THR A 144 19.11 -34.77 -0.66
N ASP A 145 19.83 -34.42 -1.73
CA ASP A 145 20.74 -33.28 -1.73
C ASP A 145 19.98 -31.97 -1.45
N GLN A 146 20.22 -31.35 -0.30
CA GLN A 146 19.88 -29.95 -0.11
C GLN A 146 20.79 -29.10 -1.02
N PRO A 147 20.25 -28.34 -2.00
CA PRO A 147 21.05 -27.33 -2.67
C PRO A 147 21.40 -26.27 -1.62
N ALA A 148 22.69 -26.20 -1.26
CA ALA A 148 23.21 -25.10 -0.44
C ALA A 148 22.82 -23.76 -1.07
N ALA A 149 22.55 -22.75 -0.22
CA ALA A 149 21.86 -21.52 -0.58
C ALA A 149 22.65 -20.64 -1.56
N THR A 150 22.66 -21.05 -2.82
CA THR A 150 23.01 -20.21 -3.96
C THR A 150 22.04 -19.03 -3.95
N CYS A 151 22.55 -17.83 -3.72
CA CYS A 151 21.78 -16.63 -3.93
C CYS A 151 21.41 -16.58 -5.42
N ILE A 152 20.19 -17.01 -5.74
CA ILE A 152 19.66 -16.96 -7.09
C ILE A 152 19.65 -15.48 -7.48
N ARG A 153 20.59 -15.09 -8.33
CA ARG A 153 20.44 -13.92 -9.18
C ARG A 153 19.26 -14.23 -10.08
N VAL A 154 18.07 -13.88 -9.61
CA VAL A 154 16.92 -13.74 -10.47
C VAL A 154 17.33 -12.66 -11.45
N GLU A 155 17.51 -13.04 -12.71
CA GLU A 155 17.47 -12.07 -13.80
C GLU A 155 16.04 -11.53 -13.81
N GLU A 156 15.82 -10.49 -12.99
CA GLU A 156 14.63 -9.66 -13.04
C GLU A 156 14.48 -9.28 -14.53
N ALA A 157 13.39 -9.73 -15.16
CA ALA A 157 13.08 -9.36 -16.53
C ALA A 157 12.64 -7.89 -16.56
N GLN A 158 13.61 -6.99 -16.38
CA GLN A 158 13.41 -5.56 -16.17
C GLN A 158 12.76 -4.98 -17.43
N LEU A 159 11.47 -4.70 -17.31
CA LEU A 159 10.66 -4.16 -18.40
C LEU A 159 11.22 -2.77 -18.74
N ARG A 160 11.90 -2.67 -19.89
CA ARG A 160 12.70 -1.51 -20.34
C ARG A 160 11.99 -0.16 -20.17
N TRP A 161 10.68 -0.11 -20.44
CA TRP A 161 9.87 1.11 -20.45
C TRP A 161 8.52 0.85 -19.80
N THR A 162 8.08 1.70 -18.85
CA THR A 162 6.74 1.62 -18.26
C THR A 162 5.89 2.83 -18.66
N MET A 163 4.63 2.88 -18.21
CA MET A 163 3.75 4.02 -18.49
C MET A 163 4.21 5.34 -17.85
N CYS A 164 5.08 5.30 -16.83
CA CYS A 164 5.74 6.47 -16.23
C CYS A 164 7.16 6.74 -16.79
N SER A 165 7.61 6.03 -17.84
CA SER A 165 8.88 6.34 -18.50
C SER A 165 8.78 7.64 -19.30
N TYR A 166 9.83 8.45 -19.23
CA TYR A 166 9.92 9.72 -19.95
C TYR A 166 10.06 9.51 -21.46
N VAL A 167 9.34 10.31 -22.22
CA VAL A 167 9.36 10.32 -23.69
C VAL A 167 10.75 10.68 -24.23
N ARG A 168 11.49 11.58 -23.56
CA ARG A 168 12.87 11.91 -23.94
C ARG A 168 13.80 10.68 -23.86
N ASP A 169 13.71 9.88 -22.79
CA ASP A 169 14.57 8.73 -22.56
C ASP A 169 14.31 7.63 -23.61
N ILE A 170 13.04 7.44 -23.99
CA ILE A 170 12.62 6.49 -25.04
C ILE A 170 13.08 6.93 -26.44
N LEU A 171 13.08 8.24 -26.72
CA LEU A 171 13.54 8.76 -28.01
C LEU A 171 15.07 8.65 -28.16
N GLN A 172 15.81 8.91 -27.08
CA GLN A 172 17.27 8.89 -27.03
C GLN A 172 17.86 7.49 -26.80
N ASP A 173 16.99 6.49 -26.62
CA ASP A 173 17.34 5.07 -26.50
C ASP A 173 18.18 4.57 -27.68
N GLY A 174 19.48 4.42 -27.48
CA GLY A 174 20.45 3.96 -28.48
C GLY A 174 21.01 5.04 -29.42
N GLU A 175 20.85 6.33 -29.12
CA GLU A 175 21.31 7.47 -29.95
C GLU A 175 22.12 8.48 -29.10
N THR A 176 22.68 9.52 -29.70
CA THR A 176 23.50 10.52 -28.97
C THR A 176 22.63 11.60 -28.32
N ASP A 177 22.82 11.88 -27.02
CA ASP A 177 22.14 13.01 -26.35
C ASP A 177 22.75 14.36 -26.73
N ILE A 178 22.45 14.83 -27.93
CA ILE A 178 22.84 16.17 -28.40
C ILE A 178 22.13 17.32 -27.65
N SER A 179 21.20 17.03 -26.71
CA SER A 179 20.38 18.08 -26.06
C SER A 179 21.16 19.04 -25.16
N LYS A 180 22.37 18.65 -24.75
CA LYS A 180 23.27 19.42 -23.87
C LYS A 180 24.51 19.96 -24.62
N MET A 181 24.60 19.76 -25.93
CA MET A 181 25.73 20.25 -26.73
C MET A 181 25.53 21.73 -27.10
N LYS A 182 26.65 22.45 -27.25
CA LYS A 182 26.69 23.70 -28.01
C LYS A 182 26.70 23.42 -29.52
N LEU A 183 26.26 24.39 -30.31
CA LEU A 183 26.20 24.31 -31.77
C LEU A 183 27.57 23.99 -32.40
N ASN A 184 28.67 24.62 -31.97
CA ASN A 184 30.02 24.30 -32.48
C ASN A 184 30.56 22.94 -32.03
N ASP A 185 29.98 22.32 -31.00
CA ASP A 185 30.33 20.95 -30.60
C ASP A 185 29.62 19.95 -31.50
N PHE A 186 28.31 20.12 -31.67
CA PHE A 186 27.48 19.35 -32.61
C PHE A 186 27.98 19.44 -34.06
N LEU A 187 28.28 20.65 -34.56
CA LEU A 187 28.82 20.85 -35.91
C LEU A 187 30.18 20.16 -36.09
N ARG A 188 31.05 20.23 -35.08
CA ARG A 188 32.37 19.59 -35.11
C ARG A 188 32.29 18.06 -35.04
N GLU A 189 31.31 17.51 -34.33
CA GLU A 189 31.09 16.06 -34.24
C GLU A 189 30.58 15.47 -35.57
N HIS A 190 29.62 16.12 -36.23
CA HIS A 190 29.02 15.62 -37.47
C HIS A 190 29.72 16.07 -38.76
N PHE A 191 30.37 17.23 -38.79
CA PHE A 191 30.98 17.83 -39.99
C PHE A 191 32.47 18.19 -39.85
N GLY A 192 33.08 17.96 -38.68
CA GLY A 192 34.50 18.28 -38.45
C GLY A 192 34.78 19.78 -38.59
N SER A 193 35.90 20.13 -39.24
CA SER A 193 36.27 21.53 -39.51
C SER A 193 35.53 22.17 -40.70
N ARG A 194 34.59 21.46 -41.35
CA ARG A 194 33.80 22.00 -42.47
C ARG A 194 32.76 23.04 -42.03
N ALA A 195 32.29 22.97 -40.79
CA ALA A 195 31.25 23.85 -40.27
C ALA A 195 31.58 24.37 -38.86
N ALA A 196 31.50 25.69 -38.68
CA ALA A 196 31.57 26.36 -37.38
C ALA A 196 30.86 27.72 -37.49
N VAL A 197 30.31 28.20 -36.37
CA VAL A 197 29.77 29.55 -36.21
C VAL A 197 30.67 30.37 -35.28
N GLU A 198 30.54 31.70 -35.35
CA GLU A 198 31.18 32.64 -34.41
C GLU A 198 30.73 32.36 -32.97
N GLU A 199 31.58 32.63 -31.96
CA GLU A 199 31.26 32.25 -30.56
C GLU A 199 30.00 32.95 -30.03
N GLU A 200 29.67 34.14 -30.53
CA GLU A 200 28.41 34.86 -30.23
C GLU A 200 27.15 34.10 -30.68
N LYS A 201 27.29 33.20 -31.66
CA LYS A 201 26.22 32.33 -32.19
C LYS A 201 26.31 30.89 -31.67
N ASN A 202 27.30 30.59 -30.81
CA ASN A 202 27.58 29.25 -30.30
C ASN A 202 26.66 28.88 -29.11
N VAL A 203 25.36 28.83 -29.39
CA VAL A 203 24.28 28.53 -28.42
C VAL A 203 24.12 27.03 -28.15
N GLU A 204 23.38 26.66 -27.12
CA GLU A 204 22.95 25.28 -26.89
C GLU A 204 21.98 24.81 -27.98
N MET A 205 22.03 23.52 -28.34
CA MET A 205 21.18 22.96 -29.41
C MET A 205 19.68 23.15 -29.17
N TRP A 206 19.23 23.27 -27.92
CA TRP A 206 17.82 23.53 -27.60
C TRP A 206 17.32 24.91 -28.10
N TYR A 207 18.18 25.93 -28.08
CA TYR A 207 17.87 27.27 -28.61
C TYR A 207 18.04 27.33 -30.14
N PHE A 208 19.03 26.63 -30.69
CA PHE A 208 19.23 26.54 -32.14
C PHE A 208 17.98 26.02 -32.87
N LEU A 209 17.27 25.05 -32.28
CA LEU A 209 16.01 24.50 -32.79
C LEU A 209 14.87 25.51 -32.99
N GLU A 210 14.96 26.71 -32.42
CA GLU A 210 13.88 27.72 -32.51
C GLU A 210 13.90 28.48 -33.84
N SER A 211 15.09 28.75 -34.37
CA SER A 211 15.30 29.48 -35.63
C SER A 211 16.70 29.13 -36.16
N PRO A 212 16.91 27.94 -36.75
CA PRO A 212 18.23 27.49 -37.22
C PRO A 212 18.88 28.47 -38.21
N ASP A 213 18.04 29.10 -39.03
CA ASP A 213 18.36 30.14 -40.01
C ASP A 213 18.87 31.45 -39.38
N ALA A 214 18.62 31.71 -38.09
CA ALA A 214 19.19 32.85 -37.38
C ALA A 214 20.70 32.68 -37.13
N TYR A 215 21.15 31.43 -36.92
CA TYR A 215 22.52 31.09 -36.53
C TYR A 215 23.38 30.67 -37.74
N ILE A 216 22.80 29.89 -38.67
CA ILE A 216 23.47 29.41 -39.88
C ILE A 216 22.77 29.99 -41.11
N LYS A 217 23.55 30.55 -42.05
CA LYS A 217 23.06 31.13 -43.32
C LYS A 217 23.35 30.27 -44.55
N ASP A 218 24.01 29.13 -44.37
CA ASP A 218 24.21 28.13 -45.41
C ASP A 218 22.99 27.19 -45.44
N GLU A 219 22.15 27.34 -46.47
CA GLU A 219 20.93 26.54 -46.66
C GLU A 219 21.25 25.05 -46.91
N GLN A 220 22.36 24.73 -47.58
CA GLN A 220 22.78 23.35 -47.82
C GLN A 220 23.23 22.69 -46.51
N LEU A 221 24.00 23.41 -45.67
CA LEU A 221 24.38 22.91 -44.34
C LEU A 221 23.15 22.72 -43.45
N LEU A 222 22.16 23.61 -43.52
CA LEU A 222 20.88 23.43 -42.80
C LEU A 222 20.10 22.20 -43.31
N GLU A 223 20.09 21.93 -44.62
CA GLU A 223 19.50 20.71 -45.17
C GLU A 223 20.25 19.46 -44.69
N GLU A 224 21.59 19.45 -44.75
CA GLU A 224 22.43 18.36 -44.25
C GLU A 224 22.19 18.09 -42.74
N ILE A 225 22.08 19.15 -41.92
CA ILE A 225 21.73 19.06 -40.49
C ILE A 225 20.32 18.49 -40.29
N SER A 226 19.33 18.94 -41.07
CA SER A 226 17.93 18.51 -40.94
C SER A 226 17.72 17.03 -41.21
N ASN A 227 18.64 16.40 -41.95
CA ASN A 227 18.64 14.97 -42.27
C ASN A 227 19.31 14.10 -41.20
N LEU A 228 19.96 14.68 -40.17
CA LEU A 228 20.56 13.94 -39.07
C LEU A 228 19.49 13.39 -38.10
N LYS A 229 19.64 12.12 -37.70
CA LYS A 229 18.68 11.43 -36.82
C LYS A 229 18.55 12.09 -35.45
N ASP A 230 19.68 12.41 -34.82
CA ASP A 230 19.71 13.00 -33.48
C ASP A 230 19.06 14.38 -33.48
N TYR A 231 19.29 15.17 -34.54
CA TYR A 231 18.63 16.46 -34.76
C TYR A 231 17.12 16.31 -34.94
N GLN A 232 16.66 15.35 -35.74
CA GLN A 232 15.24 15.04 -35.91
C GLN A 232 14.58 14.61 -34.59
N LEU A 233 15.24 13.75 -33.81
CA LEU A 233 14.76 13.29 -32.52
C LEU A 233 14.72 14.40 -31.47
N LEU A 234 15.71 15.31 -31.45
CA LEU A 234 15.69 16.50 -30.59
C LEU A 234 14.56 17.47 -31.00
N THR A 235 14.38 17.69 -32.30
CA THR A 235 13.30 18.51 -32.86
C THR A 235 11.93 17.97 -32.44
N ASP A 236 11.71 16.65 -32.55
CA ASP A 236 10.46 16.03 -32.12
C ASP A 236 10.30 16.02 -30.59
N ARG A 237 11.39 15.81 -29.82
CA ARG A 237 11.39 15.97 -28.35
C ARG A 237 10.96 17.38 -27.94
N ARG A 238 11.38 18.42 -28.66
CA ARG A 238 10.91 19.81 -28.43
C ARG A 238 9.40 19.94 -28.70
N LYS A 239 8.91 19.56 -29.90
CA LYS A 239 7.47 19.57 -30.22
C LYS A 239 6.60 18.80 -29.20
N LEU A 240 7.11 17.70 -28.67
CA LEU A 240 6.45 16.89 -27.64
C LEU A 240 6.43 17.61 -26.28
N THR A 241 7.53 18.27 -25.91
CA THR A 241 7.63 19.11 -24.69
C THR A 241 6.68 20.30 -24.77
N ASP A 242 6.65 21.01 -25.90
CA ASP A 242 5.73 22.12 -26.18
C ASP A 242 4.25 21.66 -26.18
N GLY A 243 4.02 20.38 -26.52
CA GLY A 243 2.73 19.70 -26.43
C GLY A 243 2.37 19.15 -25.04
N SER A 244 3.19 19.42 -24.01
CA SER A 244 3.06 18.86 -22.64
C SER A 244 3.07 17.33 -22.58
N VAL A 245 3.79 16.67 -23.49
CA VAL A 245 3.93 15.21 -23.59
C VAL A 245 5.24 14.78 -22.94
N HIS A 246 5.21 14.49 -21.64
CA HIS A 246 6.43 14.17 -20.88
C HIS A 246 6.59 12.66 -20.67
N TYR A 247 5.49 11.94 -20.45
CA TYR A 247 5.48 10.51 -20.14
C TYR A 247 4.86 9.69 -21.28
N LEU A 248 5.17 8.39 -21.32
CA LEU A 248 4.63 7.47 -22.31
C LEU A 248 3.09 7.34 -22.26
N GLU A 249 2.45 7.69 -21.14
CA GLU A 249 0.99 7.80 -21.06
C GLU A 249 0.41 8.98 -21.84
N ASP A 250 1.09 10.14 -21.82
CA ASP A 250 0.67 11.33 -22.54
C ASP A 250 0.67 11.07 -24.06
N TRP A 251 1.64 10.28 -24.53
CA TRP A 251 1.71 9.83 -25.92
C TRP A 251 0.43 9.10 -26.38
N ILE A 252 -0.30 8.41 -25.50
CA ILE A 252 -1.57 7.76 -25.89
C ILE A 252 -2.63 8.81 -26.30
N LYS A 253 -2.65 9.98 -25.63
CA LYS A 253 -3.66 11.03 -25.79
C LYS A 253 -3.24 12.12 -26.80
N PHE A 254 -1.95 12.26 -27.08
CA PHE A 254 -1.43 13.30 -27.99
C PHE A 254 -2.02 13.19 -29.40
N LYS A 255 -2.54 14.31 -29.91
CA LYS A 255 -3.27 14.36 -31.19
C LYS A 255 -2.36 14.58 -32.41
N LYS A 256 -1.36 15.48 -32.31
CA LYS A 256 -0.49 15.93 -33.42
C LYS A 256 0.62 14.90 -33.76
N LYS A 257 0.29 13.61 -33.82
CA LYS A 257 1.28 12.53 -34.04
C LYS A 257 1.92 12.59 -35.43
N ASP A 258 1.15 13.11 -36.38
CA ASP A 258 1.50 13.39 -37.76
C ASP A 258 2.63 14.42 -37.91
N THR A 259 2.74 15.40 -37.01
CA THR A 259 3.79 16.44 -37.06
C THR A 259 5.17 15.97 -36.60
N LEU A 260 5.29 14.70 -36.21
CA LEU A 260 6.53 14.06 -35.77
C LEU A 260 7.07 13.14 -36.86
N THR A 261 8.39 12.94 -36.90
CA THR A 261 9.03 12.00 -37.81
C THR A 261 8.49 10.57 -37.67
N PRO A 262 8.59 9.74 -38.72
CA PRO A 262 8.30 8.30 -38.61
C PRO A 262 9.18 7.60 -37.56
N LEU A 263 10.41 8.08 -37.34
CA LEU A 263 11.35 7.52 -36.37
C LEU A 263 10.88 7.72 -34.91
N ALA A 264 10.56 8.95 -34.52
CA ALA A 264 10.03 9.26 -33.19
C ALA A 264 8.71 8.53 -32.93
N ARG A 265 7.79 8.55 -33.90
CA ARG A 265 6.53 7.78 -33.86
C ARG A 265 6.77 6.29 -33.65
N LYS A 266 7.75 5.71 -34.34
CA LYS A 266 8.07 4.28 -34.22
C LYS A 266 8.57 3.94 -32.83
N LYS A 267 9.60 4.63 -32.30
CA LYS A 267 10.15 4.33 -30.96
C LYS A 267 9.08 4.33 -29.86
N LEU A 268 8.21 5.34 -29.84
CA LEU A 268 7.15 5.47 -28.83
C LEU A 268 6.04 4.41 -28.99
N ASN A 269 5.72 4.00 -30.22
CA ASN A 269 4.75 2.92 -30.46
C ASN A 269 5.33 1.53 -30.19
N ASP A 270 6.62 1.31 -30.46
CA ASP A 270 7.33 0.07 -30.15
C ASP A 270 7.43 -0.13 -28.62
N ALA A 271 7.72 0.94 -27.86
CA ALA A 271 7.70 0.91 -26.39
C ALA A 271 6.31 0.56 -25.81
N LEU A 272 5.23 1.20 -26.29
CA LEU A 272 3.85 0.81 -25.93
C LEU A 272 3.52 -0.64 -26.30
N THR A 273 4.09 -1.15 -27.39
CA THR A 273 3.88 -2.53 -27.85
C THR A 273 4.66 -3.54 -27.01
N GLN A 274 5.84 -3.16 -26.50
CA GLN A 274 6.60 -3.96 -25.53
C GLN A 274 5.80 -4.14 -24.25
N ILE A 275 5.34 -3.06 -23.61
CA ILE A 275 4.57 -3.09 -22.35
C ILE A 275 3.39 -4.07 -22.44
N ARG A 276 2.57 -3.93 -23.49
CA ARG A 276 1.38 -4.76 -23.70
C ARG A 276 1.70 -6.24 -23.87
N LYS A 277 2.81 -6.58 -24.53
CA LYS A 277 3.26 -7.97 -24.72
C LYS A 277 3.75 -8.60 -23.42
N GLU A 278 4.48 -7.83 -22.60
CA GLU A 278 4.97 -8.29 -21.29
C GLU A 278 3.82 -8.47 -20.31
N VAL A 279 2.94 -7.47 -20.15
CA VAL A 279 1.76 -7.58 -19.27
C VAL A 279 0.87 -8.76 -19.64
N ALA A 280 0.58 -8.96 -20.93
CA ALA A 280 -0.22 -10.11 -21.38
C ALA A 280 0.47 -11.48 -21.14
N ARG A 281 1.80 -11.55 -21.23
CA ARG A 281 2.57 -12.76 -20.88
C ARG A 281 2.44 -13.05 -19.38
N TRP A 282 2.62 -12.03 -18.54
CA TRP A 282 2.55 -12.18 -17.09
C TRP A 282 1.14 -12.46 -16.58
N GLU A 283 0.11 -11.88 -17.20
CA GLU A 283 -1.28 -12.27 -16.96
C GLU A 283 -1.54 -13.75 -17.30
N ALA A 284 -0.79 -14.36 -18.23
CA ALA A 284 -0.86 -15.79 -18.54
C ALA A 284 -0.01 -16.66 -17.60
N GLU A 285 1.19 -16.21 -17.23
CA GLU A 285 2.05 -16.84 -16.20
C GLU A 285 1.30 -16.99 -14.87
N GLU A 286 0.71 -15.90 -14.36
CA GLU A 286 -0.01 -15.88 -13.08
C GLU A 286 -1.21 -16.84 -13.09
N ARG A 287 -1.97 -16.87 -14.20
CA ARG A 287 -3.08 -17.82 -14.41
C ARG A 287 -2.62 -19.26 -14.66
N ALA A 288 -1.36 -19.51 -14.99
CA ALA A 288 -0.79 -20.86 -15.04
C ALA A 288 -0.37 -21.31 -13.65
N LYS A 289 0.35 -20.45 -12.92
CA LYS A 289 0.73 -20.65 -11.52
C LYS A 289 -0.49 -20.96 -10.64
N GLN A 290 -1.53 -20.11 -10.69
CA GLN A 290 -2.76 -20.29 -9.90
C GLN A 290 -3.50 -21.61 -10.17
N ARG A 291 -3.42 -22.16 -11.40
CA ARG A 291 -4.00 -23.48 -11.70
C ARG A 291 -3.14 -24.58 -11.09
N ALA A 292 -1.82 -24.57 -11.32
CA ALA A 292 -0.91 -25.56 -10.73
C ALA A 292 -0.93 -25.55 -9.19
N GLU A 293 -1.12 -24.38 -8.56
CA GLU A 293 -1.28 -24.27 -7.10
C GLU A 293 -2.64 -24.84 -6.63
N GLU A 294 -3.72 -24.65 -7.38
CA GLU A 294 -5.03 -25.25 -7.09
C GLU A 294 -5.02 -26.78 -7.29
N ASP A 295 -4.40 -27.26 -8.38
CA ASP A 295 -4.22 -28.69 -8.66
C ASP A 295 -3.43 -29.36 -7.50
N VAL A 296 -2.34 -28.75 -7.03
CA VAL A 296 -1.55 -29.24 -5.88
C VAL A 296 -2.30 -29.14 -4.55
N ARG A 297 -3.18 -28.15 -4.36
CA ARG A 297 -4.06 -28.06 -3.18
C ARG A 297 -5.06 -29.21 -3.12
N GLN A 298 -5.49 -29.77 -4.24
CA GLN A 298 -6.43 -30.89 -4.29
C GLN A 298 -5.74 -32.23 -4.00
N ASP A 299 -4.47 -32.40 -4.38
CA ASP A 299 -3.69 -33.63 -4.13
C ASP A 299 -3.03 -33.70 -2.74
N THR A 300 -2.96 -32.60 -1.97
CA THR A 300 -2.14 -32.51 -0.73
C THR A 300 -2.91 -32.17 0.55
N GLU A 301 -3.79 -33.07 1.02
CA GLU A 301 -4.51 -32.95 2.31
C GLU A 301 -3.62 -33.17 3.58
N GLU A 302 -2.39 -32.67 3.63
CA GLU A 302 -1.69 -32.51 4.93
C GLU A 302 -2.31 -31.35 5.72
N LYS A 303 -3.38 -31.64 6.47
CA LYS A 303 -4.14 -30.64 7.26
C LYS A 303 -3.32 -29.94 8.35
N THR A 304 -2.13 -30.45 8.68
CA THR A 304 -1.26 -29.90 9.72
C THR A 304 0.21 -30.24 9.47
N THR A 305 1.06 -29.22 9.30
CA THR A 305 2.51 -29.38 9.04
C THR A 305 3.33 -28.59 10.07
N LYS A 306 4.40 -29.18 10.60
CA LYS A 306 5.24 -28.56 11.64
C LYS A 306 6.46 -27.86 11.01
N LEU A 307 6.69 -26.59 11.34
CA LEU A 307 7.70 -25.75 10.67
C LEU A 307 8.96 -25.58 11.54
N GLU A 308 9.96 -26.43 11.30
CA GLU A 308 11.16 -26.52 12.14
C GLU A 308 12.12 -25.34 11.97
N GLY A 309 12.53 -24.73 13.10
CA GLY A 309 13.38 -23.54 13.13
C GLY A 309 12.65 -22.22 12.84
N PHE A 310 11.39 -22.25 12.37
CA PHE A 310 10.62 -21.04 12.04
C PHE A 310 10.31 -20.20 13.29
N TYR A 311 10.11 -20.83 14.45
CA TYR A 311 9.91 -20.11 15.72
C TYR A 311 11.12 -19.26 16.07
N GLU A 312 12.31 -19.88 16.14
CA GLU A 312 13.54 -19.20 16.57
C GLU A 312 14.02 -18.19 15.52
N SER A 313 13.69 -18.38 14.22
CA SER A 313 13.93 -17.36 13.18
C SER A 313 13.08 -16.10 13.39
N VAL A 314 11.79 -16.24 13.68
CA VAL A 314 10.90 -15.10 13.93
C VAL A 314 11.17 -14.46 15.29
N TYR A 315 11.44 -15.26 16.33
CA TYR A 315 11.79 -14.78 17.66
C TYR A 315 13.17 -14.09 17.67
N GLY A 316 14.16 -14.70 17.02
CA GLY A 316 15.53 -14.19 16.89
C GLY A 316 15.72 -13.16 15.79
N ALA A 317 14.66 -12.64 15.16
CA ALA A 317 14.76 -11.74 14.02
C ALA A 317 15.65 -10.52 14.33
N LYS A 318 16.62 -10.30 13.45
CA LYS A 318 17.68 -9.29 13.59
C LYS A 318 17.08 -7.91 13.36
N TRP A 319 17.53 -6.93 14.15
CA TRP A 319 17.09 -5.55 14.00
C TRP A 319 18.02 -4.79 13.06
N GLY A 320 17.43 -3.88 12.28
CA GLY A 320 18.11 -2.79 11.61
C GLY A 320 17.26 -1.52 11.65
N HIS A 321 17.83 -0.39 11.25
CA HIS A 321 17.12 0.87 11.15
C HIS A 321 17.72 1.81 10.09
N VAL A 322 16.91 2.78 9.66
CA VAL A 322 17.29 3.83 8.72
C VAL A 322 16.96 5.19 9.32
N LEU A 323 17.97 6.06 9.36
CA LEU A 323 17.88 7.44 9.85
C LEU A 323 17.92 8.40 8.67
N GLY A 324 16.98 9.35 8.66
CA GLY A 324 16.89 10.41 7.66
C GLY A 324 17.63 11.67 8.12
N PHE A 325 18.46 12.21 7.25
CA PHE A 325 19.23 13.44 7.47
C PHE A 325 19.02 14.40 6.32
N TYR A 326 18.54 15.61 6.61
CA TYR A 326 18.55 16.69 5.62
C TYR A 326 19.98 17.26 5.51
N ASP A 327 20.51 17.40 4.30
CA ASP A 327 21.78 18.10 4.06
C ASP A 327 21.55 19.43 3.34
N ASP A 328 21.70 20.52 4.10
CA ASP A 328 21.55 21.91 3.65
C ASP A 328 22.48 22.30 2.49
N LYS A 329 23.53 21.50 2.18
CA LYS A 329 24.47 21.77 1.07
C LYS A 329 23.95 21.30 -0.28
N ILE A 330 23.11 20.26 -0.29
CA ILE A 330 22.51 19.67 -1.51
C ILE A 330 20.98 19.74 -1.52
N PHE A 331 20.38 20.22 -0.42
CA PHE A 331 18.93 20.36 -0.22
C PHE A 331 18.14 19.04 -0.26
N GLU A 332 18.79 17.91 0.03
CA GLU A 332 18.20 16.57 0.02
C GLU A 332 18.18 15.87 1.39
N ASP A 333 17.13 15.08 1.64
CA ASP A 333 17.13 14.04 2.67
C ASP A 333 17.97 12.82 2.21
N ARG A 334 19.13 12.61 2.85
CA ARG A 334 19.89 11.35 2.84
C ARG A 334 19.31 10.30 3.79
N MET A 335 19.64 9.05 3.52
CA MET A 335 19.33 7.89 4.37
C MET A 335 20.62 7.23 4.83
N GLU A 336 20.83 7.14 6.14
CA GLU A 336 21.92 6.35 6.74
C GLU A 336 21.35 5.05 7.31
N ILE A 337 22.05 3.95 7.06
CA ILE A 337 21.59 2.58 7.33
C ILE A 337 22.45 2.00 8.46
N HIS A 338 21.80 1.43 9.46
CA HIS A 338 22.49 0.90 10.64
C HIS A 338 21.90 -0.46 11.05
N GLU A 339 22.78 -1.36 11.50
CA GLU A 339 22.37 -2.59 12.16
C GLU A 339 21.95 -2.34 13.61
N GLY A 340 21.17 -3.26 14.18
CA GLY A 340 20.67 -3.18 15.53
C GLY A 340 19.42 -2.31 15.68
N LYS A 341 18.99 -2.14 16.92
CA LYS A 341 17.84 -1.30 17.29
C LYS A 341 18.21 0.19 17.20
N PRO A 342 17.29 1.07 16.77
CA PRO A 342 17.57 2.51 16.77
C PRO A 342 17.75 3.04 18.20
N PRO A 343 18.59 4.09 18.37
CA PRO A 343 18.79 4.73 19.67
C PRO A 343 17.52 5.45 20.18
N GLN A 344 16.69 5.96 19.26
CA GLN A 344 15.43 6.66 19.55
C GLN A 344 14.34 6.13 18.61
N SER A 345 13.18 5.76 19.17
CA SER A 345 11.96 5.47 18.39
C SER A 345 11.21 6.76 18.08
N TRP A 346 10.18 6.68 17.25
CA TRP A 346 9.18 7.74 17.16
C TRP A 346 8.55 8.05 18.52
N THR A 347 8.28 9.33 18.73
CA THR A 347 7.57 9.93 19.87
C THR A 347 6.09 10.03 19.55
N TYR A 348 5.22 9.87 20.56
CA TYR A 348 3.77 9.91 20.38
C TYR A 348 3.06 10.61 21.54
N LYS A 349 2.18 11.55 21.21
CA LYS A 349 1.13 12.06 22.10
C LYS A 349 0.02 11.02 22.19
N LYS A 350 -0.55 10.84 23.39
CA LYS A 350 -1.66 9.90 23.64
C LYS A 350 -2.87 10.66 24.16
N GLU A 351 -3.98 10.60 23.44
CA GLU A 351 -5.27 11.18 23.82
C GLU A 351 -6.32 10.06 23.89
N GLY A 352 -6.66 9.64 25.11
CA GLY A 352 -7.59 8.53 25.35
C GLY A 352 -7.06 7.21 24.80
N LEU A 353 -7.62 6.78 23.66
CA LEU A 353 -7.21 5.57 22.93
C LEU A 353 -6.42 5.88 21.65
N ILE A 354 -6.36 7.14 21.24
CA ILE A 354 -5.62 7.60 20.06
C ILE A 354 -4.15 7.83 20.45
N PHE A 355 -3.26 7.46 19.54
CA PHE A 355 -1.87 7.91 19.52
C PHE A 355 -1.68 8.78 18.28
N GLU A 356 -0.94 9.88 18.41
CA GLU A 356 -0.54 10.74 17.31
C GLU A 356 0.98 10.97 17.39
N LYS A 357 1.67 10.89 16.25
CA LYS A 357 3.11 11.14 16.09
C LYS A 357 3.41 12.53 16.63
N ASP A 358 4.33 12.66 17.59
CA ASP A 358 4.67 13.97 18.15
C ASP A 358 5.75 14.64 17.29
N ASP A 359 5.31 15.49 16.38
CA ASP A 359 6.14 16.11 15.35
C ASP A 359 6.43 17.60 15.62
N GLY A 360 5.92 18.16 16.72
CA GLY A 360 5.86 19.61 16.93
C GLY A 360 7.15 20.31 17.40
N VAL A 361 8.25 19.59 17.64
CA VAL A 361 9.52 20.18 18.14
C VAL A 361 10.76 19.55 17.47
N GLU A 362 10.84 18.22 17.37
CA GLU A 362 11.99 17.53 16.78
C GLU A 362 11.98 17.49 15.23
N GLN A 363 10.93 18.03 14.57
CA GLN A 363 10.71 17.91 13.12
C GLN A 363 11.89 18.36 12.24
N PHE A 364 12.74 19.26 12.74
CA PHE A 364 13.80 19.88 11.96
C PHE A 364 15.20 19.31 12.24
N SER A 365 15.44 18.65 13.38
CA SER A 365 16.77 18.17 13.78
C SER A 365 17.06 16.74 13.30
N PRO A 366 18.11 16.49 12.49
CA PRO A 366 18.63 15.14 12.26
C PRO A 366 19.37 14.58 13.49
N PRO A 367 19.49 13.26 13.66
CA PRO A 367 18.87 12.19 12.86
C PRO A 367 17.38 12.02 13.12
N ARG A 368 16.59 11.80 12.05
CA ARG A 368 15.15 11.50 12.17
C ARG A 368 14.90 10.00 11.94
N PRO A 369 14.21 9.25 12.82
CA PRO A 369 13.84 7.87 12.52
C PRO A 369 12.90 7.82 11.31
N ARG A 370 13.28 7.07 10.27
CA ARG A 370 12.47 6.86 9.04
C ARG A 370 12.00 5.41 8.89
N LEU A 371 12.79 4.44 9.35
CA LEU A 371 12.43 3.02 9.26
C LEU A 371 13.10 2.20 10.37
N MET A 372 12.39 1.22 10.91
CA MET A 372 12.97 0.06 11.58
C MET A 372 12.73 -1.17 10.71
N VAL A 373 13.64 -2.14 10.74
CA VAL A 373 13.51 -3.41 10.00
C VAL A 373 13.73 -4.58 10.94
N LEU A 374 12.95 -5.64 10.75
CA LEU A 374 13.19 -6.95 11.32
C LEU A 374 13.49 -7.96 10.22
N THR A 375 14.68 -8.55 10.25
CA THR A 375 15.13 -9.58 9.29
C THR A 375 15.01 -10.96 9.93
N SER A 376 14.16 -11.82 9.37
CA SER A 376 13.98 -13.23 9.77
C SER A 376 14.57 -14.13 8.70
N ASP A 377 15.53 -14.99 9.05
CA ASP A 377 16.27 -15.85 8.11
C ASP A 377 15.38 -16.88 7.38
N LYS A 378 14.21 -17.22 7.95
CA LYS A 378 13.14 -18.03 7.34
C LYS A 378 11.98 -17.21 6.78
N GLY A 379 12.02 -15.88 6.84
CA GLY A 379 10.90 -15.00 6.46
C GLY A 379 9.78 -14.94 7.50
N TRP A 380 8.56 -14.62 7.03
CA TRP A 380 7.41 -14.26 7.86
C TRP A 380 6.14 -14.99 7.39
N PRO A 381 5.09 -15.16 8.22
CA PRO A 381 3.87 -15.89 7.84
C PRO A 381 3.24 -15.46 6.51
N TYR A 382 3.27 -14.15 6.21
CA TYR A 382 2.78 -13.63 4.93
C TYR A 382 3.66 -14.07 3.74
N SER A 383 4.98 -14.17 3.94
CA SER A 383 5.92 -14.61 2.91
C SER A 383 5.82 -16.13 2.67
N TRP A 384 5.48 -16.90 3.71
CA TRP A 384 5.22 -18.34 3.63
C TRP A 384 3.95 -18.62 2.81
N ARG A 385 2.85 -17.89 3.07
CA ARG A 385 1.60 -17.99 2.29
C ARG A 385 1.77 -17.62 0.81
N GLU A 386 2.44 -16.49 0.53
CA GLU A 386 2.64 -15.99 -0.83
C GLU A 386 3.70 -16.79 -1.63
N ASN A 387 4.40 -17.72 -0.96
CA ASN A 387 5.57 -18.44 -1.48
C ASN A 387 6.64 -17.48 -2.06
N LYS A 388 7.00 -16.45 -1.29
CA LYS A 388 8.01 -15.44 -1.63
C LYS A 388 9.08 -15.37 -0.53
N PRO A 389 10.39 -15.29 -0.86
CA PRO A 389 11.48 -15.25 0.13
C PRO A 389 11.66 -13.85 0.76
N ILE A 390 10.58 -13.31 1.35
CA ILE A 390 10.60 -11.98 1.99
C ILE A 390 11.10 -12.12 3.43
N VAL A 391 12.39 -11.84 3.64
CA VAL A 391 13.05 -11.89 4.96
C VAL A 391 12.84 -10.64 5.81
N ASP A 392 12.65 -9.48 5.18
CA ASP A 392 12.56 -8.18 5.85
C ASP A 392 11.11 -7.73 6.09
N CYS A 393 10.83 -7.33 7.34
CA CYS A 393 9.57 -6.72 7.79
C CYS A 393 9.78 -5.23 8.06
N TYR A 394 9.10 -4.36 7.31
CA TYR A 394 9.35 -2.91 7.28
C TYR A 394 8.43 -2.12 8.23
N VAL A 395 9.00 -1.53 9.28
CA VAL A 395 8.27 -0.88 10.37
C VAL A 395 8.49 0.63 10.32
N ASN A 396 7.53 1.36 9.76
CA ASN A 396 7.45 2.82 9.85
C ASN A 396 6.66 3.26 11.11
N CYS A 397 6.50 4.57 11.28
CA CYS A 397 5.75 5.14 12.41
C CYS A 397 4.29 4.65 12.52
N GLU A 398 3.60 4.36 11.40
CA GLU A 398 2.21 3.87 11.43
C GLU A 398 2.12 2.41 11.88
N VAL A 399 3.03 1.55 11.42
CA VAL A 399 3.16 0.17 11.90
C VAL A 399 3.53 0.15 13.38
N GLU A 400 4.45 1.01 13.81
CA GLU A 400 4.83 1.08 15.22
C GLU A 400 3.71 1.64 16.10
N ARG A 401 2.95 2.64 15.62
CA ARG A 401 1.76 3.18 16.30
C ARG A 401 0.70 2.11 16.53
N ALA A 402 0.43 1.26 15.53
CA ALA A 402 -0.49 0.13 15.68
C ALA A 402 -0.06 -0.81 16.82
N TRP A 403 1.25 -1.10 16.94
CA TRP A 403 1.78 -1.84 18.09
C TRP A 403 1.68 -1.06 19.41
N ARG A 404 1.99 0.25 19.44
CA ARG A 404 1.86 1.07 20.67
C ARG A 404 0.44 1.04 21.24
N ILE A 405 -0.57 1.02 20.35
CA ILE A 405 -1.98 0.85 20.69
C ILE A 405 -2.26 -0.54 21.29
N VAL A 406 -1.86 -1.64 20.62
CA VAL A 406 -2.04 -3.02 21.13
C VAL A 406 -1.29 -3.24 22.45
N LYS A 407 -0.08 -2.69 22.59
CA LYS A 407 0.76 -2.76 23.79
C LYS A 407 0.12 -2.08 25.00
N ASP A 408 -0.70 -1.04 24.79
CA ASP A 408 -1.49 -0.43 25.85
C ASP A 408 -2.64 -1.37 26.30
N ASP A 409 -3.25 -2.05 25.33
CA ASP A 409 -4.11 -3.24 25.52
C ASP A 409 -3.55 -4.22 26.56
N LEU A 410 -2.30 -4.64 26.36
CA LEU A 410 -1.62 -5.63 27.21
C LEU A 410 -1.24 -5.10 28.61
N LYS A 411 -1.35 -3.79 28.87
CA LYS A 411 -1.24 -3.20 30.21
C LYS A 411 -2.57 -3.27 30.97
N GLY A 412 -3.71 -3.15 30.27
CA GLY A 412 -5.04 -3.23 30.89
C GLY A 412 -5.24 -4.52 31.70
N LEU A 413 -4.64 -5.62 31.25
CA LEU A 413 -4.59 -6.92 31.93
C LEU A 413 -4.06 -6.93 33.37
N SER A 414 -3.40 -5.86 33.86
CA SER A 414 -2.91 -5.78 35.24
C SER A 414 -3.78 -4.93 36.19
N GLY A 415 -4.94 -4.45 35.76
CA GLY A 415 -5.86 -3.67 36.59
C GLY A 415 -7.07 -4.47 37.08
N THR A 416 -7.34 -4.42 38.39
CA THR A 416 -8.59 -4.90 39.01
C THR A 416 -9.70 -3.85 38.87
N TYR A 417 -10.43 -3.88 37.75
CA TYR A 417 -11.59 -3.02 37.53
C TYR A 417 -12.80 -3.80 36.99
N GLY A 418 -13.87 -3.85 37.80
CA GLY A 418 -15.21 -4.27 37.39
C GLY A 418 -15.60 -5.71 37.75
N TRP A 419 -16.92 -5.95 37.73
CA TRP A 419 -17.55 -7.26 37.93
C TRP A 419 -17.40 -8.20 36.71
N TYR A 420 -16.91 -7.67 35.59
CA TYR A 420 -16.47 -8.42 34.42
C TYR A 420 -14.93 -8.45 34.44
N GLY A 421 -14.34 -9.66 34.39
CA GLY A 421 -12.89 -9.83 34.46
C GLY A 421 -12.14 -9.19 33.28
N PRO A 422 -10.84 -8.93 33.41
CA PRO A 422 -10.05 -8.18 32.42
C PRO A 422 -9.89 -8.96 31.11
N THR A 423 -10.77 -8.68 30.14
CA THR A 423 -10.68 -9.19 28.77
C THR A 423 -9.74 -8.35 27.92
N LEU A 424 -9.00 -9.00 27.01
CA LEU A 424 -8.24 -8.29 26.00
C LEU A 424 -9.19 -7.65 24.98
N ARG A 425 -8.88 -6.42 24.55
CA ARG A 425 -9.72 -5.72 23.57
C ARG A 425 -9.59 -6.34 22.18
N GLN A 426 -10.72 -6.38 21.48
CA GLN A 426 -10.78 -6.73 20.06
C GLN A 426 -10.56 -5.47 19.23
N ARG A 427 -9.71 -5.56 18.20
CA ARG A 427 -9.29 -4.43 17.37
C ARG A 427 -9.40 -4.73 15.90
N ILE A 428 -9.64 -3.70 15.10
CA ILE A 428 -9.59 -3.77 13.63
C ILE A 428 -8.53 -2.78 13.16
N LEU A 429 -7.60 -3.22 12.33
CA LEU A 429 -6.64 -2.38 11.63
C LEU A 429 -7.09 -2.25 10.17
N ILE A 430 -7.75 -1.13 9.86
CA ILE A 430 -8.14 -0.78 8.50
C ILE A 430 -7.04 0.05 7.87
N GLY A 431 -6.78 -0.17 6.59
CA GLY A 431 -5.88 0.64 5.78
C GLY A 431 -5.97 0.24 4.31
N THR A 432 -5.41 1.05 3.41
CA THR A 432 -5.46 0.82 1.96
C THR A 432 -5.00 -0.61 1.58
N PRO A 433 -5.56 -1.26 0.55
CA PRO A 433 -5.00 -2.51 0.03
C PRO A 433 -3.54 -2.31 -0.45
N GLY A 434 -2.67 -3.29 -0.17
CA GLY A 434 -1.29 -3.29 -0.68
C GLY A 434 -0.23 -2.48 0.09
N ILE A 435 -0.59 -1.73 1.15
CA ILE A 435 0.37 -0.95 1.97
C ILE A 435 1.13 -1.76 3.05
N GLY A 436 1.13 -3.09 2.94
CA GLY A 436 1.86 -3.95 3.87
C GLY A 436 1.20 -4.22 5.23
N LYS A 437 -0.13 -4.14 5.38
CA LYS A 437 -0.82 -4.51 6.64
C LYS A 437 -0.40 -5.89 7.17
N SER A 438 -0.56 -6.94 6.38
CA SER A 438 -0.21 -8.33 6.75
C SER A 438 1.31 -8.51 6.80
N MET A 439 1.99 -8.08 5.73
CA MET A 439 3.44 -8.21 5.54
C MET A 439 4.27 -7.54 6.63
N ASN A 440 3.90 -6.33 7.04
CA ASN A 440 4.66 -5.52 7.99
C ASN A 440 3.97 -5.44 9.36
N ALA A 441 2.70 -4.99 9.42
CA ALA A 441 2.05 -4.82 10.71
C ALA A 441 1.72 -6.16 11.39
N GLY A 442 1.18 -7.14 10.65
CA GLY A 442 0.96 -8.50 11.17
C GLY A 442 2.26 -9.16 11.66
N SER A 443 3.32 -9.07 10.87
CA SER A 443 4.66 -9.57 11.20
C SER A 443 5.27 -8.88 12.44
N TYR A 444 5.20 -7.55 12.52
CA TYR A 444 5.72 -6.79 13.66
C TYR A 444 4.92 -7.05 14.95
N LEU A 445 3.60 -7.12 14.85
CA LEU A 445 2.72 -7.49 15.96
C LEU A 445 3.04 -8.90 16.47
N LEU A 446 3.20 -9.87 15.57
CA LEU A 446 3.63 -11.22 15.92
C LEU A 446 4.97 -11.21 16.68
N TYR A 447 6.01 -10.58 16.12
CA TYR A 447 7.32 -10.46 16.78
C TYR A 447 7.19 -9.90 18.21
N GLN A 448 6.43 -8.83 18.37
CA GLN A 448 6.27 -8.15 19.66
C GLN A 448 5.43 -8.97 20.66
N LEU A 449 4.42 -9.71 20.21
CA LEU A 449 3.59 -10.60 21.04
C LEU A 449 4.35 -11.84 21.51
N LEU A 450 5.27 -12.36 20.69
CA LEU A 450 6.23 -13.40 21.10
C LEU A 450 7.16 -12.90 22.21
N HIS A 451 7.59 -11.64 22.15
CA HIS A 451 8.41 -10.99 23.19
C HIS A 451 7.63 -10.50 24.43
N CYS A 452 6.31 -10.65 24.48
CA CYS A 452 5.52 -10.36 25.68
C CYS A 452 5.63 -11.46 26.74
N ASP A 453 5.34 -11.11 28.01
CA ASP A 453 5.29 -12.06 29.13
C ASP A 453 4.44 -13.29 28.81
N ALA A 454 5.04 -14.48 28.92
CA ALA A 454 4.39 -15.76 28.69
C ALA A 454 3.18 -16.01 29.63
N LYS A 455 3.16 -15.40 30.83
CA LYS A 455 2.01 -15.48 31.77
C LYS A 455 0.77 -14.70 31.28
N LYS A 456 0.96 -13.77 30.34
CA LYS A 456 -0.10 -13.02 29.65
C LYS A 456 -0.48 -13.67 28.32
N ILE A 457 0.50 -14.08 27.52
CA ILE A 457 0.31 -14.65 26.18
C ILE A 457 1.26 -15.84 25.99
N GLN A 458 0.70 -17.04 25.96
CA GLN A 458 1.42 -18.31 25.75
C GLN A 458 1.46 -18.70 24.27
N VAL A 459 0.41 -18.38 23.52
CA VAL A 459 0.28 -18.71 22.09
C VAL A 459 -0.03 -17.46 21.28
N VAL A 460 0.55 -17.33 20.08
CA VAL A 460 0.14 -16.34 19.08
C VAL A 460 -0.29 -17.09 17.82
N VAL A 461 -1.44 -16.74 17.25
CA VAL A 461 -1.97 -17.37 16.03
C VAL A 461 -2.08 -16.32 14.93
N HIS A 462 -1.49 -16.57 13.77
CA HIS A 462 -1.61 -15.72 12.58
C HIS A 462 -2.45 -16.46 11.53
N CYS A 463 -3.73 -16.07 11.40
CA CYS A 463 -4.68 -16.61 10.43
C CYS A 463 -4.73 -15.77 9.16
N PHE A 464 -4.99 -16.43 8.04
CA PHE A 464 -4.98 -15.86 6.69
C PHE A 464 -6.28 -16.18 5.94
N GLY A 465 -7.40 -15.64 6.44
CA GLY A 465 -8.72 -16.05 6.00
C GLY A 465 -9.15 -17.39 6.57
N GLU A 466 -9.98 -18.09 5.82
CA GLU A 466 -10.36 -19.49 6.07
C GLU A 466 -9.35 -20.52 5.51
N ASP A 467 -8.34 -20.10 4.74
CA ASP A 467 -7.37 -21.01 4.11
C ASP A 467 -6.34 -21.63 5.07
N GLU A 468 -5.79 -20.84 5.99
CA GLU A 468 -4.49 -21.13 6.62
C GLU A 468 -4.30 -20.42 7.97
N ALA A 469 -3.74 -21.13 8.96
CA ALA A 469 -3.37 -20.55 10.25
C ALA A 469 -2.00 -21.05 10.74
N HIS A 470 -1.17 -20.11 11.23
CA HIS A 470 0.14 -20.39 11.82
C HIS A 470 0.07 -20.21 13.34
N VAL A 471 0.18 -21.31 14.08
CA VAL A 471 0.16 -21.33 15.55
C VAL A 471 1.59 -21.31 16.07
N PHE A 472 1.95 -20.27 16.83
CA PHE A 472 3.23 -20.11 17.53
C PHE A 472 3.04 -20.38 19.03
N ASP A 473 3.44 -21.55 19.50
CA ASP A 473 3.45 -21.86 20.94
C ASP A 473 4.80 -21.47 21.55
N LYS A 474 4.77 -20.52 22.49
CA LYS A 474 5.94 -19.97 23.19
C LYS A 474 6.44 -20.88 24.31
N THR A 475 5.66 -21.89 24.70
CA THR A 475 5.97 -22.88 25.73
C THR A 475 6.86 -23.98 25.16
N THR A 476 6.47 -24.54 24.00
CA THR A 476 7.26 -25.54 23.27
C THR A 476 8.23 -24.94 22.25
N LYS A 477 8.15 -23.62 21.98
CA LYS A 477 8.87 -22.92 20.90
C LYS A 477 8.64 -23.54 19.52
N THR A 478 7.39 -23.88 19.19
CA THR A 478 7.05 -24.49 17.90
C THR A 478 6.15 -23.60 17.05
N VAL A 479 6.30 -23.73 15.73
CA VAL A 479 5.34 -23.23 14.74
C VAL A 479 4.68 -24.42 14.06
N THR A 480 3.35 -24.40 14.00
CA THR A 480 2.56 -25.38 13.28
C THR A 480 1.62 -24.66 12.33
N LYS A 481 1.66 -25.04 11.05
CA LYS A 481 0.74 -24.60 10.01
C LYS A 481 -0.48 -25.55 10.01
N TYR A 482 -1.66 -24.96 9.96
CA TYR A 482 -2.95 -25.63 9.76
C TYR A 482 -3.55 -25.14 8.45
N VAL A 483 -4.22 -26.03 7.72
CA VAL A 483 -4.85 -25.73 6.42
C VAL A 483 -6.33 -26.04 6.49
N GLY A 484 -7.15 -25.10 6.01
CA GLY A 484 -8.62 -25.12 6.09
C GLY A 484 -9.18 -24.50 7.38
N SER A 485 -10.43 -24.03 7.29
CA SER A 485 -11.12 -23.31 8.36
C SER A 485 -11.41 -24.20 9.56
N GLU A 486 -11.98 -25.39 9.34
CA GLU A 486 -12.27 -26.37 10.41
C GLU A 486 -11.02 -26.69 11.25
N ALA A 487 -9.87 -26.92 10.62
CA ALA A 487 -8.61 -27.19 11.32
C ALA A 487 -8.12 -25.96 12.11
N SER A 488 -8.25 -24.77 11.52
CA SER A 488 -7.83 -23.49 12.12
C SER A 488 -8.69 -23.06 13.30
N GLU A 489 -10.00 -23.30 13.24
CA GLU A 489 -10.96 -23.03 14.32
C GLU A 489 -10.86 -24.09 15.44
N SER A 490 -10.70 -25.36 15.08
CA SER A 490 -10.53 -26.48 16.01
C SER A 490 -9.25 -26.33 16.86
N VAL A 491 -8.13 -25.90 16.26
CA VAL A 491 -6.92 -25.65 17.05
C VAL A 491 -7.10 -24.47 18.00
N VAL A 492 -7.65 -23.33 17.57
CA VAL A 492 -7.89 -22.17 18.46
C VAL A 492 -8.83 -22.54 19.62
N SER A 493 -9.88 -23.31 19.35
CA SER A 493 -10.83 -23.79 20.36
C SER A 493 -10.16 -24.71 21.37
N SER A 494 -9.49 -25.77 20.90
CA SER A 494 -8.85 -26.77 21.77
C SER A 494 -7.66 -26.22 22.57
N LEU A 495 -6.97 -25.17 22.08
CA LEU A 495 -5.96 -24.45 22.85
C LEU A 495 -6.61 -23.69 24.04
N SER A 496 -7.78 -23.09 23.84
CA SER A 496 -8.48 -22.38 24.92
C SER A 496 -9.21 -23.32 25.90
N GLU A 497 -9.70 -24.47 25.45
CA GLU A 497 -10.26 -25.51 26.33
C GLU A 497 -9.21 -26.02 27.34
N ARG A 498 -7.94 -26.07 26.92
CA ARG A 498 -6.78 -26.35 27.77
C ARG A 498 -6.40 -25.17 28.69
N GLY A 499 -7.18 -24.09 28.71
CA GLY A 499 -6.96 -22.91 29.54
C GLY A 499 -5.78 -22.02 29.13
N MET A 500 -5.18 -22.23 27.95
CA MET A 500 -4.07 -21.40 27.49
C MET A 500 -4.55 -20.02 27.06
N LYS A 501 -3.74 -19.00 27.35
CA LYS A 501 -3.97 -17.61 26.94
C LYS A 501 -3.25 -17.32 25.63
N GLY A 502 -3.93 -16.71 24.67
CA GLY A 502 -3.33 -16.38 23.39
C GLY A 502 -3.81 -15.07 22.77
N TYR A 503 -3.25 -14.78 21.60
CA TYR A 503 -3.56 -13.61 20.80
C TYR A 503 -3.69 -14.00 19.32
N ILE A 504 -4.76 -13.55 18.66
CA ILE A 504 -5.04 -13.83 17.25
C ILE A 504 -4.73 -12.60 16.40
N ILE A 505 -3.95 -12.79 15.34
CA ILE A 505 -3.80 -11.85 14.23
C ILE A 505 -4.55 -12.47 13.06
N TYR A 506 -5.62 -11.84 12.61
CA TYR A 506 -6.47 -12.35 11.54
C TYR A 506 -6.38 -11.44 10.31
N ASP A 507 -5.75 -11.90 9.23
CA ASP A 507 -5.67 -11.18 7.96
C ASP A 507 -6.87 -11.50 7.07
N VAL A 508 -7.64 -10.48 6.67
CA VAL A 508 -8.91 -10.65 5.96
C VAL A 508 -8.68 -10.78 4.46
N PRO A 509 -9.09 -11.88 3.80
CA PRO A 509 -8.94 -12.06 2.36
C PRO A 509 -9.57 -10.95 1.54
N THR A 510 -8.82 -10.44 0.56
CA THR A 510 -9.25 -9.31 -0.29
C THR A 510 -10.51 -9.62 -1.12
N ASN A 511 -10.92 -10.88 -1.22
CA ASN A 511 -12.05 -11.34 -2.04
C ASN A 511 -13.35 -11.55 -1.25
N GLU A 512 -13.28 -11.74 0.07
CA GLU A 512 -14.46 -11.98 0.91
C GLU A 512 -15.27 -10.69 1.14
N ALA A 513 -16.59 -10.81 1.08
CA ALA A 513 -17.52 -9.69 1.28
C ALA A 513 -17.90 -9.49 2.76
N GLN A 514 -17.67 -10.50 3.59
CA GLN A 514 -18.03 -10.58 5.00
C GLN A 514 -16.79 -10.95 5.82
N LEU A 515 -16.77 -10.62 7.11
CA LEU A 515 -15.85 -11.27 8.06
C LEU A 515 -16.51 -12.57 8.49
N PRO A 516 -15.79 -13.71 8.59
CA PRO A 516 -16.39 -14.92 9.14
C PRO A 516 -16.88 -14.67 10.56
N ILE A 517 -18.14 -14.99 10.81
CA ILE A 517 -18.83 -14.76 12.09
C ILE A 517 -18.19 -15.59 13.22
N ILE A 518 -17.53 -16.70 12.84
CA ILE A 518 -17.20 -17.85 13.67
C ILE A 518 -15.94 -17.64 14.53
N PHE A 519 -14.99 -16.79 14.11
CA PHE A 519 -13.89 -16.32 14.97
C PHE A 519 -14.38 -15.32 16.05
N ALA A 520 -15.24 -15.80 16.94
CA ALA A 520 -15.34 -15.27 18.29
C ALA A 520 -14.08 -15.72 19.05
N PRO A 521 -13.14 -14.81 19.38
CA PRO A 521 -11.94 -15.22 20.09
C PRO A 521 -12.31 -15.76 21.48
N PRO A 522 -11.68 -16.86 21.94
CA PRO A 522 -12.04 -17.48 23.21
C PRO A 522 -11.91 -16.51 24.39
N THR A 523 -12.73 -16.68 25.43
CA THR A 523 -12.87 -15.73 26.54
C THR A 523 -11.51 -15.41 27.19
N GLY A 524 -11.04 -14.18 27.02
CA GLY A 524 -9.76 -13.70 27.54
C GLY A 524 -8.62 -13.64 26.51
N TRP A 525 -8.78 -14.20 25.32
CA TRP A 525 -7.83 -14.02 24.20
C TRP A 525 -7.93 -12.62 23.59
N GLY A 526 -6.81 -12.12 23.09
CA GLY A 526 -6.76 -10.86 22.33
C GLY A 526 -6.92 -11.09 20.83
N THR A 527 -7.36 -10.08 20.09
CA THR A 527 -7.51 -10.19 18.63
C THR A 527 -7.31 -8.87 17.92
N ILE A 528 -6.57 -8.90 16.82
CA ILE A 528 -6.53 -7.83 15.82
C ILE A 528 -6.88 -8.38 14.43
N VAL A 529 -7.85 -7.75 13.79
CA VAL A 529 -8.31 -8.05 12.43
C VAL A 529 -7.65 -7.07 11.46
N LEU A 530 -6.82 -7.54 10.54
CA LEU A 530 -6.16 -6.73 9.51
C LEU A 530 -7.07 -6.67 8.27
N ALA A 531 -7.72 -5.53 8.04
CA ALA A 531 -8.85 -5.43 7.12
C ALA A 531 -8.62 -4.45 5.94
N SER A 532 -9.14 -4.82 4.78
CA SER A 532 -9.46 -3.88 3.71
C SER A 532 -10.76 -3.14 4.05
N PRO A 533 -10.93 -1.84 3.71
CA PRO A 533 -12.22 -1.16 3.88
C PRO A 533 -13.37 -1.77 3.07
N LYS A 534 -13.05 -2.62 2.08
CA LYS A 534 -13.97 -3.29 1.13
C LYS A 534 -15.11 -4.10 1.78
N VAL A 535 -14.99 -4.46 3.05
CA VAL A 535 -15.80 -5.50 3.70
C VAL A 535 -17.13 -4.92 4.21
N ARG A 536 -18.26 -5.40 3.66
CA ARG A 536 -19.62 -4.91 3.99
C ARG A 536 -19.90 -4.95 5.49
N ASN A 537 -19.43 -6.01 6.15
CA ASN A 537 -19.77 -6.33 7.53
C ASN A 537 -18.82 -5.68 8.56
N ILE A 538 -17.91 -4.77 8.18
CA ILE A 538 -17.11 -4.00 9.16
C ILE A 538 -18.02 -3.24 10.13
N ASN A 539 -19.06 -2.58 9.62
CA ASN A 539 -20.03 -1.86 10.45
C ASN A 539 -20.86 -2.80 11.34
N GLU A 540 -21.09 -4.04 10.90
CA GLU A 540 -21.78 -5.05 11.70
C GLU A 540 -20.87 -5.59 12.82
N PHE A 541 -19.63 -5.96 12.50
CA PHE A 541 -18.63 -6.42 13.48
C PHE A 541 -18.32 -5.36 14.54
N LEU A 542 -18.16 -4.09 14.14
CA LEU A 542 -18.00 -2.96 15.05
C LEU A 542 -19.20 -2.83 16.01
N ARG A 543 -20.43 -3.01 15.51
CA ARG A 543 -21.66 -2.97 16.32
C ARG A 543 -21.82 -4.18 17.25
N GLN A 544 -21.44 -5.38 16.78
CA GLN A 544 -21.61 -6.64 17.53
C GLN A 544 -20.59 -6.82 18.65
N ARG A 545 -19.34 -6.35 18.49
CA ARG A 545 -18.21 -6.76 19.35
C ARG A 545 -17.49 -5.64 20.10
N VAL A 546 -17.99 -4.40 20.07
CA VAL A 546 -17.40 -3.22 20.76
C VAL A 546 -15.91 -3.01 20.40
N SER A 547 -15.57 -3.32 19.15
CA SER A 547 -14.18 -3.36 18.68
C SER A 547 -13.61 -1.97 18.44
N HIS A 548 -12.38 -1.72 18.87
CA HIS A 548 -11.72 -0.42 18.65
C HIS A 548 -10.97 -0.39 17.32
N LEU A 549 -11.25 0.64 16.54
CA LEU A 549 -10.65 0.87 15.23
C LEU A 549 -9.24 1.47 15.34
N ILE A 550 -8.32 0.99 14.50
CA ILE A 550 -7.04 1.59 14.16
C ILE A 550 -7.09 1.85 12.66
N ILE A 551 -6.82 3.08 12.23
CA ILE A 551 -6.67 3.42 10.81
C ILE A 551 -5.18 3.56 10.50
N MET A 552 -4.60 2.64 9.75
CA MET A 552 -3.22 2.73 9.28
C MET A 552 -3.18 3.52 7.96
N ASN A 553 -2.55 4.69 7.98
CA ASN A 553 -2.27 5.47 6.77
C ASN A 553 -1.32 4.71 5.83
N CYS A 554 -1.32 5.10 4.56
CA CYS A 554 -0.22 4.76 3.65
C CYS A 554 1.10 5.39 4.17
N PRO A 555 2.26 4.78 3.89
CA PRO A 555 3.56 5.33 4.28
C PRO A 555 3.85 6.69 3.63
N GLU A 556 4.65 7.51 4.31
CA GLU A 556 5.18 8.77 3.77
C GLU A 556 6.22 8.48 2.67
N GLU A 557 6.42 9.41 1.73
CA GLU A 557 7.47 9.32 0.70
C GLU A 557 8.85 8.98 1.29
N MET A 558 9.15 9.58 2.45
CA MET A 558 10.40 9.35 3.16
C MET A 558 10.50 7.99 3.85
N ASP A 559 9.38 7.36 4.20
CA ASP A 559 9.36 5.97 4.66
C ASP A 559 9.69 5.04 3.48
N VAL A 560 9.13 5.32 2.29
CA VAL A 560 9.40 4.54 1.06
C VAL A 560 10.85 4.72 0.61
N LYS A 561 11.41 5.95 0.64
CA LYS A 561 12.83 6.20 0.34
C LYS A 561 13.76 5.43 1.29
N ALA A 562 13.38 5.30 2.56
CA ALA A 562 14.11 4.49 3.54
C ALA A 562 14.01 2.98 3.25
N MET A 563 12.85 2.49 2.79
CA MET A 563 12.69 1.09 2.35
C MET A 563 13.56 0.81 1.12
N CYS A 564 13.57 1.69 0.13
CA CYS A 564 14.45 1.58 -1.04
C CYS A 564 15.94 1.53 -0.67
N ALA A 565 16.37 2.41 0.25
CA ALA A 565 17.73 2.42 0.76
C ALA A 565 18.09 1.08 1.45
N TRP A 566 17.23 0.56 2.33
CA TRP A 566 17.44 -0.74 2.98
C TRP A 566 17.48 -1.92 1.99
N MET A 567 16.54 -1.94 1.03
CA MET A 567 16.41 -3.00 0.03
C MET A 567 17.60 -3.09 -0.93
N LYS A 568 18.24 -1.96 -1.22
CA LYS A 568 19.36 -1.86 -2.18
C LYS A 568 20.66 -1.40 -1.52
N ARG A 569 20.80 -1.57 -0.20
CA ARG A 569 21.97 -1.14 0.60
C ARG A 569 23.30 -1.65 0.06
N ASP A 570 23.31 -2.84 -0.53
CA ASP A 570 24.49 -3.51 -1.09
C ASP A 570 24.79 -3.10 -2.56
N TRP A 571 24.02 -2.17 -3.14
CA TRP A 571 24.23 -1.63 -4.49
C TRP A 571 25.09 -0.35 -4.47
N THR A 572 25.65 0.03 -5.62
CA THR A 572 26.36 1.31 -5.77
C THR A 572 25.41 2.51 -5.56
N PRO A 573 25.90 3.69 -5.17
CA PRO A 573 25.08 4.89 -5.01
C PRO A 573 24.25 5.23 -6.25
N GLN A 574 24.81 5.15 -7.47
CA GLN A 574 24.04 5.39 -8.70
C GLN A 574 22.95 4.32 -8.94
N GLY A 575 23.19 3.08 -8.49
CA GLY A 575 22.19 2.01 -8.53
C GLY A 575 21.04 2.25 -7.56
N GLN A 576 21.34 2.72 -6.34
CA GLN A 576 20.35 3.12 -5.34
C GLN A 576 19.54 4.33 -5.81
N GLU A 577 20.21 5.36 -6.35
CA GLU A 577 19.60 6.57 -6.92
C GLU A 577 18.64 6.22 -8.08
N LYS A 578 19.10 5.42 -9.05
CA LYS A 578 18.27 4.96 -10.18
C LYS A 578 17.08 4.11 -9.72
N TYR A 579 17.26 3.29 -8.68
CA TYR A 579 16.16 2.53 -8.10
C TYR A 579 15.16 3.44 -7.37
N TRP A 580 15.63 4.40 -6.57
CA TRP A 580 14.77 5.39 -5.94
C TRP A 580 13.96 6.19 -6.97
N TRP A 581 14.61 6.69 -8.03
CA TRP A 581 13.95 7.42 -9.12
C TRP A 581 12.82 6.59 -9.75
N MET A 582 13.07 5.30 -10.02
CA MET A 582 12.03 4.39 -10.52
C MET A 582 10.85 4.29 -9.55
N VAL A 583 11.10 4.09 -8.24
CA VAL A 583 10.04 3.95 -7.23
C VAL A 583 9.28 5.26 -7.01
N SER A 584 9.95 6.42 -7.03
CA SER A 584 9.30 7.73 -6.88
C SER A 584 8.39 8.06 -8.06
N GLU A 585 8.82 7.78 -9.30
CA GLU A 585 7.96 7.92 -10.49
C GLU A 585 6.74 6.98 -10.42
N GLN A 586 6.94 5.72 -10.05
CA GLN A 586 5.83 4.78 -9.86
C GLN A 586 4.86 5.25 -8.75
N MET A 587 5.37 5.85 -7.68
CA MET A 587 4.56 6.43 -6.60
C MET A 587 3.81 7.70 -7.02
N ILE A 588 4.33 8.53 -7.92
CA ILE A 588 3.59 9.67 -8.50
C ILE A 588 2.34 9.17 -9.23
N PHE A 589 2.43 8.02 -9.92
CA PHE A 589 1.34 7.44 -10.70
C PHE A 589 0.36 6.62 -9.84
N LEU A 590 0.83 5.67 -9.02
CA LEU A 590 -0.03 4.74 -8.24
C LEU A 590 -0.22 5.09 -6.76
N GLY A 591 0.51 6.07 -6.22
CA GLY A 591 0.58 6.35 -4.79
C GLY A 591 1.49 5.37 -4.03
N PRO A 592 1.70 5.58 -2.72
CA PRO A 592 2.61 4.78 -1.88
C PRO A 592 2.06 3.37 -1.54
N ILE A 593 1.73 2.57 -2.56
CA ILE A 593 1.21 1.21 -2.43
C ILE A 593 2.35 0.20 -2.61
N LEU A 594 3.02 -0.12 -1.49
CA LEU A 594 4.22 -0.95 -1.40
C LEU A 594 4.19 -2.22 -2.28
N ARG A 595 3.04 -2.91 -2.36
CA ARG A 595 2.88 -4.12 -3.21
C ARG A 595 3.19 -3.91 -4.70
N TYR A 596 3.08 -2.69 -5.23
CA TYR A 596 3.15 -2.43 -6.68
C TYR A 596 4.20 -1.38 -7.11
N ILE A 597 4.89 -0.72 -6.19
CA ILE A 597 5.83 0.38 -6.53
C ILE A 597 7.31 0.01 -6.46
N PHE A 598 7.65 -1.18 -5.96
CA PHE A 598 9.03 -1.63 -5.83
C PHE A 598 9.56 -2.42 -7.05
N ASP A 599 8.67 -2.75 -7.99
CA ASP A 599 8.96 -3.57 -9.17
C ASP A 599 8.15 -3.05 -10.38
N ALA A 600 8.83 -2.89 -11.52
CA ALA A 600 8.23 -2.45 -12.77
C ALA A 600 7.21 -3.44 -13.35
N LYS A 601 7.31 -4.75 -13.03
CA LYS A 601 6.36 -5.78 -13.49
C LYS A 601 5.01 -5.65 -12.78
N ASP A 602 5.00 -5.68 -11.46
CA ASP A 602 3.79 -5.52 -10.67
C ASP A 602 3.21 -4.09 -10.74
N PHE A 603 4.04 -3.05 -10.94
CA PHE A 603 3.57 -1.70 -11.33
C PHE A 603 2.75 -1.73 -12.62
N SER A 604 3.32 -2.29 -13.69
CA SER A 604 2.70 -2.24 -15.02
C SER A 604 1.39 -3.04 -15.06
N LYS A 605 1.35 -4.23 -14.43
CA LYS A 605 0.11 -4.98 -14.19
C LYS A 605 -0.96 -4.12 -13.52
N ARG A 606 -0.61 -3.45 -12.41
CA ARG A 606 -1.55 -2.63 -11.63
C ARG A 606 -1.98 -1.37 -12.37
N TYR A 607 -1.08 -0.75 -13.14
CA TYR A 607 -1.41 0.43 -13.91
C TYR A 607 -2.43 0.14 -15.01
N ASP A 608 -2.24 -0.94 -15.77
CA ASP A 608 -3.20 -1.39 -16.78
C ASP A 608 -4.56 -1.77 -16.15
N GLU A 609 -4.56 -2.36 -14.95
CA GLU A 609 -5.79 -2.61 -14.19
C GLU A 609 -6.53 -1.30 -13.87
N LEU A 610 -5.83 -0.26 -13.39
CA LEU A 610 -6.46 1.04 -13.10
C LEU A 610 -6.87 1.79 -14.37
N ASP A 611 -6.15 1.65 -15.48
CA ASP A 611 -6.54 2.23 -16.77
C ASP A 611 -7.83 1.59 -17.31
N ARG A 612 -7.99 0.27 -17.15
CA ARG A 612 -9.25 -0.45 -17.46
C ARG A 612 -10.42 0.07 -16.62
N VAL A 613 -10.21 0.31 -15.31
CA VAL A 613 -11.22 0.85 -14.38
C VAL A 613 -11.56 2.33 -14.68
N LEU A 614 -10.58 3.17 -15.02
CA LEU A 614 -10.83 4.57 -15.41
C LEU A 614 -11.67 4.66 -16.69
N ARG A 615 -11.43 3.77 -17.66
CA ARG A 615 -12.22 3.67 -18.90
C ARG A 615 -13.62 3.09 -18.73
N SER A 616 -13.98 2.56 -17.55
CA SER A 616 -15.36 2.13 -17.28
C SER A 616 -16.25 3.24 -16.72
N ILE A 617 -15.69 4.40 -16.33
CA ILE A 617 -16.48 5.60 -15.97
C ILE A 617 -17.18 6.11 -17.23
N LYS A 618 -18.52 6.03 -17.29
CA LYS A 618 -19.31 6.36 -18.49
C LYS A 618 -20.60 7.13 -18.20
N SER A 619 -21.08 7.13 -16.97
CA SER A 619 -22.36 7.69 -16.53
C SER A 619 -22.19 8.64 -15.35
N ARG A 620 -23.23 9.44 -15.07
CA ARG A 620 -23.28 10.30 -13.89
C ARG A 620 -23.20 9.50 -12.58
N ASP A 621 -23.79 8.30 -12.55
CA ASP A 621 -23.77 7.42 -11.38
C ASP A 621 -22.36 6.86 -11.12
N ASP A 622 -21.56 6.62 -12.17
CA ASP A 622 -20.14 6.30 -12.02
C ASP A 622 -19.37 7.45 -11.38
N VAL A 623 -19.62 8.71 -11.80
CA VAL A 623 -18.98 9.89 -11.22
C VAL A 623 -19.31 9.98 -9.72
N VAL A 624 -20.57 9.80 -9.33
CA VAL A 624 -20.99 9.77 -7.91
C VAL A 624 -20.31 8.62 -7.16
N CYS A 625 -20.12 7.45 -7.77
CA CYS A 625 -19.37 6.34 -7.17
C CYS A 625 -17.87 6.62 -7.01
N VAL A 626 -17.30 7.56 -7.79
CA VAL A 626 -15.90 8.00 -7.67
C VAL A 626 -15.75 9.16 -6.67
N THR A 627 -16.72 10.07 -6.54
CA THR A 627 -16.66 11.21 -5.58
C THR A 627 -17.15 10.88 -4.18
N ARG A 628 -17.85 9.75 -3.97
CA ARG A 628 -18.33 9.32 -2.65
C ARG A 628 -17.26 9.35 -1.55
N GLU A 629 -17.56 10.03 -0.46
CA GLU A 629 -16.71 10.06 0.72
C GLU A 629 -16.82 8.79 1.60
N ALA A 630 -15.79 8.61 2.42
CA ALA A 630 -15.69 7.65 3.52
C ALA A 630 -16.08 6.20 3.14
N ILE A 631 -16.70 5.46 4.07
CA ILE A 631 -17.03 4.02 3.93
C ILE A 631 -17.88 3.73 2.70
N THR A 632 -18.74 4.67 2.25
CA THR A 632 -19.65 4.45 1.11
C THR A 632 -18.95 4.28 -0.23
N ALA A 633 -17.69 4.71 -0.31
CA ALA A 633 -16.80 4.51 -1.44
C ALA A 633 -16.33 3.05 -1.58
N TRP A 634 -16.33 2.28 -0.48
CA TRP A 634 -15.72 0.95 -0.38
C TRP A 634 -16.73 -0.20 -0.37
N PHE A 635 -18.00 0.04 -0.70
CA PHE A 635 -18.95 -1.06 -0.91
C PHE A 635 -18.44 -2.00 -2.02
N THR A 636 -18.66 -3.31 -1.89
CA THR A 636 -18.21 -4.30 -2.88
C THR A 636 -18.83 -4.12 -4.27
N GLU A 637 -19.96 -3.42 -4.35
CA GLU A 637 -20.64 -3.01 -5.59
C GLU A 637 -19.97 -1.83 -6.31
N ASN A 638 -19.10 -1.06 -5.65
CA ASN A 638 -18.36 0.02 -6.29
C ASN A 638 -17.15 -0.54 -7.07
N PRO A 639 -17.11 -0.49 -8.42
CA PRO A 639 -15.95 -0.94 -9.18
C PRO A 639 -14.74 0.00 -9.00
N PHE A 640 -14.97 1.26 -8.64
CA PHE A 640 -13.95 2.32 -8.59
C PHE A 640 -13.12 2.34 -7.31
N GLN A 641 -13.45 1.50 -6.31
CA GLN A 641 -12.68 1.36 -5.07
C GLN A 641 -11.19 1.04 -5.28
N LYS A 642 -10.81 0.51 -6.44
CA LYS A 642 -9.41 0.24 -6.82
C LYS A 642 -8.59 1.51 -7.06
N LEU A 643 -9.24 2.66 -7.31
CA LEU A 643 -8.61 3.98 -7.50
C LEU A 643 -8.35 4.73 -6.19
N MET A 644 -8.79 4.17 -5.06
CA MET A 644 -8.94 4.88 -3.79
C MET A 644 -7.92 4.45 -2.72
N CYS A 645 -7.71 5.34 -1.75
CA CYS A 645 -6.90 5.13 -0.56
C CYS A 645 -7.63 5.58 0.72
N VAL A 646 -7.14 5.09 1.86
CA VAL A 646 -7.60 5.43 3.20
C VAL A 646 -6.72 6.56 3.75
N LYS A 647 -7.34 7.64 4.25
CA LYS A 647 -6.65 8.67 5.03
C LYS A 647 -7.29 8.81 6.40
N ARG A 648 -6.50 8.59 7.46
CA ARG A 648 -6.90 8.72 8.87
C ARG A 648 -7.45 10.12 9.16
N LYS A 649 -8.52 10.14 9.96
CA LYS A 649 -9.22 11.31 10.47
C LYS A 649 -9.42 11.11 11.97
N ARG A 650 -9.32 12.18 12.75
CA ARG A 650 -9.70 12.15 14.17
C ARG A 650 -11.23 12.08 14.24
N GLY A 651 -11.76 10.98 14.76
CA GLY A 651 -13.19 10.73 14.90
C GLY A 651 -13.79 11.40 16.14
N ASN A 652 -15.11 11.41 16.22
CA ASN A 652 -15.82 11.95 17.37
C ASN A 652 -15.48 11.18 18.66
N LEU A 653 -15.50 11.88 19.80
CA LEU A 653 -15.31 11.30 21.15
C LEU A 653 -13.97 10.53 21.35
N GLY A 654 -12.92 10.87 20.60
CA GLY A 654 -11.60 10.23 20.76
C GLY A 654 -11.50 8.84 20.13
N THR A 655 -12.17 8.64 18.99
CA THR A 655 -12.06 7.45 18.14
C THR A 655 -11.23 7.72 16.89
N GLU A 656 -10.67 6.69 16.24
CA GLU A 656 -10.11 6.83 14.89
C GLU A 656 -11.21 6.60 13.84
N ASP A 657 -11.22 7.41 12.79
CA ASP A 657 -12.12 7.34 11.64
C ASP A 657 -11.30 7.55 10.34
N PHE A 658 -11.90 7.37 9.16
CA PHE A 658 -11.20 7.62 7.89
C PHE A 658 -12.07 8.31 6.85
N ARG A 659 -11.40 9.16 6.05
CA ARG A 659 -11.93 9.59 4.75
C ARG A 659 -11.30 8.77 3.64
N THR A 660 -11.99 8.74 2.51
CA THR A 660 -11.49 8.16 1.26
C THR A 660 -10.91 9.29 0.42
N ASP A 661 -9.82 9.01 -0.27
CA ASP A 661 -9.18 9.93 -1.22
C ASP A 661 -8.65 9.11 -2.41
N LEU A 662 -8.27 9.73 -3.52
CA LEU A 662 -7.67 9.00 -4.64
C LEU A 662 -6.21 8.61 -4.32
N LEU A 663 -5.77 7.49 -4.89
CA LEU A 663 -4.44 6.90 -4.67
C LEU A 663 -3.28 7.89 -4.91
N SER A 664 -3.39 8.74 -5.92
CA SER A 664 -2.35 9.71 -6.30
C SER A 664 -2.94 10.98 -6.92
N ARG A 665 -2.16 12.07 -6.89
CA ARG A 665 -2.52 13.33 -7.59
C ARG A 665 -2.60 13.13 -9.11
N HIS A 666 -1.78 12.23 -9.66
CA HIS A 666 -1.85 11.84 -11.07
C HIS A 666 -3.20 11.17 -11.39
N LEU A 667 -3.62 10.18 -10.61
CA LEU A 667 -4.92 9.52 -10.78
C LEU A 667 -6.09 10.50 -10.59
N GLY A 668 -5.98 11.47 -9.69
CA GLY A 668 -6.90 12.60 -9.59
C GLY A 668 -7.07 13.37 -10.90
N ARG A 669 -5.97 13.75 -11.56
CA ARG A 669 -6.00 14.38 -12.90
C ARG A 669 -6.59 13.46 -13.96
N ARG A 670 -6.29 12.15 -13.93
CA ARG A 670 -6.89 11.18 -14.87
C ARG A 670 -8.40 11.10 -14.70
N VAL A 671 -8.88 10.88 -13.47
CA VAL A 671 -10.32 10.84 -13.12
C VAL A 671 -11.03 12.09 -13.62
N PHE A 672 -10.52 13.28 -13.27
CA PHE A 672 -11.11 14.56 -13.67
C PHE A 672 -11.30 14.64 -15.19
N SER A 673 -10.28 14.25 -15.97
CA SER A 673 -10.34 14.24 -17.43
C SER A 673 -11.34 13.25 -18.05
N PHE A 674 -11.91 12.31 -17.29
CA PHE A 674 -13.09 11.53 -17.68
C PHE A 674 -14.39 12.21 -17.22
N VAL A 675 -14.43 12.72 -15.99
CA VAL A 675 -15.61 13.35 -15.39
C VAL A 675 -16.07 14.61 -16.15
N GLU A 676 -15.14 15.47 -16.59
CA GLU A 676 -15.42 16.68 -17.39
C GLU A 676 -16.18 16.40 -18.70
N LYS A 677 -16.15 15.15 -19.20
CA LYS A 677 -16.84 14.73 -20.42
C LYS A 677 -18.26 14.21 -20.15
N ILE A 678 -18.65 14.10 -18.88
CA ILE A 678 -19.90 13.47 -18.42
C ILE A 678 -20.78 14.49 -17.70
N ILE A 679 -20.20 15.36 -16.87
CA ILE A 679 -20.91 16.47 -16.20
C ILE A 679 -20.11 17.79 -16.26
N PRO A 680 -20.78 18.96 -16.22
CA PRO A 680 -20.10 20.25 -16.13
C PRO A 680 -19.31 20.41 -14.83
N ILE A 681 -18.19 21.15 -14.87
CA ILE A 681 -17.33 21.41 -13.71
C ILE A 681 -18.12 22.00 -12.53
N ASN A 682 -19.02 22.95 -12.78
CA ASN A 682 -19.87 23.56 -11.75
C ASN A 682 -20.77 22.55 -11.02
N GLU A 683 -21.13 21.44 -11.67
CA GLU A 683 -21.92 20.37 -11.09
C GLU A 683 -21.04 19.35 -10.34
N PHE A 684 -19.84 19.06 -10.87
CA PHE A 684 -18.84 18.25 -10.17
C PHE A 684 -18.39 18.88 -8.84
N CYS A 685 -18.18 20.20 -8.80
CA CYS A 685 -17.85 20.93 -7.58
C CYS A 685 -18.99 21.01 -6.55
N GLY A 686 -20.21 20.54 -6.90
CA GLY A 686 -21.32 20.33 -5.97
C GLY A 686 -21.52 18.86 -5.55
N LEU A 687 -20.63 17.96 -5.98
CA LEU A 687 -20.58 16.53 -5.62
C LEU A 687 -19.36 16.19 -4.74
N GLN A 688 -18.61 17.20 -4.32
CA GLN A 688 -17.50 17.18 -3.35
C GLN A 688 -17.90 18.01 -2.12
#